data_AF-A0A1Y2ACG7-F1
#
_entry.id   AF-A0A1Y2ACG7-F1
#
_cell.length_a   1.000
_cell.length_b   1.000
_cell.length_c   1.000
_cell.angle_alpha   90.00
_cell.angle_beta   90.00
_cell.angle_gamma   90.00
#
_symmetry.space_group_name_H-M   'P 1'
#
loop_
_entity.id
_entity.type
_entity.pdbx_description
1 polymer ?
#
loop_
_entity_poly.entity_id
_entity_poly.type
_entity_poly.pdbx_seq_one_letter_code
_entity_poly.pdbx_strand_id
1 'polypeptide(L)'
;MSVEISENSNFDNENKLNKEQIENIKDDQLNMSTSLNENINKSNSNLLTEIMNKSDKNSFGINSNYGHSQSKQYLNINKENDYYENEKHLNKNNSNNNKSEANSKNNLEENNNNNIDVEGKKNSNEEVYSIENSDDNLDEEKNKIKILKFPEIGTDDIYENLYELRHQISHLKKQLKIKNMLFEELLSTKSLNLSNTGIKYIPSQIKYIKQITEIDFSKNYICQLPKEIGKLINLTSLDLSDNDIDSLIGELWNLVKLEELDLSHNIISTISSKISNLTSLVGLNLSYNCISDLPYDIEKLKNITILNLSYNNFKHIPLGLYELKNLNILAISNNSIEEIPKEFGYLKSLIKIDFSSNKIKVMNFNFKLFNHLEDLNLSNNKITSIPNVLWKATNLKKLNISNNKISSISDNIGLLTNLKYLNLSKNRIEAIPDGIKNLEELNQLYLDHNNIKEIPEVLEKLSLLQKFSINHNNLNEIPNAIIKINNIEELNLEFNKIKVIPKDIILLKNLKFISLKSNLISSIPEELYVLKERTVVNLFDNLIMNSFEPFKLLRNYSHIIDDDFSKLKSIKLKDMNLTSIPTEISTLQELEELNLYNNNIQEFSDSLINLSKMKKITLSYNNFKIFPVNVCHFNNLISLELDGNFIDEIPKEIGSLTLLKKLSLSHNKVQIIPNTIKKLFELQQLILNNNLISSLPDTIIELEKLELINLNNNLFNEVPSEFYHLNSPKILFEHNPIFSTKNVLEKAQNELDITL
;
A
#
# COMPACT_ATOMS: atom_id res chain seq x y z
N MET A 1 22.16 33.65 55.72
CA MET A 1 22.80 33.63 57.05
C MET A 1 23.91 32.61 57.03
N SER A 2 25.00 32.87 57.73
CA SER A 2 26.20 32.02 57.79
C SER A 2 26.19 31.10 59.00
N VAL A 3 26.72 29.89 58.83
CA VAL A 3 27.39 29.07 59.86
C VAL A 3 28.60 28.42 59.16
N GLU A 4 29.67 28.14 59.89
CA GLU A 4 31.01 27.78 59.41
C GLU A 4 31.49 26.43 59.99
N ILE A 5 32.57 25.84 59.41
CA ILE A 5 33.56 24.93 60.07
C ILE A 5 33.00 23.56 60.54
N SER A 6 33.66 22.38 60.47
CA SER A 6 34.81 21.81 59.73
C SER A 6 34.73 20.25 59.86
N GLU A 7 35.64 19.33 59.46
CA GLU A 7 37.00 19.37 58.89
C GLU A 7 37.37 18.05 58.14
N ASN A 8 38.67 17.83 57.92
CA ASN A 8 39.40 16.70 57.34
C ASN A 8 39.03 15.25 57.76
N SER A 9 38.99 14.33 56.79
CA SER A 9 40.01 13.26 56.61
C SER A 9 39.66 12.26 55.47
N ASN A 10 40.60 11.38 55.11
CA ASN A 10 40.48 10.20 54.22
C ASN A 10 40.44 10.34 52.69
N PHE A 11 40.72 11.52 52.11
CA PHE A 11 41.09 11.60 50.69
C PHE A 11 42.58 11.25 50.48
N ASP A 12 42.90 9.97 50.21
CA ASP A 12 44.08 9.57 49.41
C ASP A 12 44.16 8.07 49.06
N ASN A 13 43.56 7.17 49.86
CA ASN A 13 43.76 5.72 49.67
C ASN A 13 42.88 5.05 48.59
N GLU A 14 41.74 5.62 48.20
CA GLU A 14 40.84 5.00 47.20
C GLU A 14 41.33 5.16 45.75
N ASN A 15 42.17 6.17 45.46
CA ASN A 15 42.63 6.48 44.10
C ASN A 15 43.76 5.60 43.56
N LYS A 16 44.24 4.61 44.34
CA LYS A 16 45.20 3.60 43.85
C LYS A 16 44.52 2.31 43.38
N LEU A 17 43.54 1.78 44.10
CA LEU A 17 42.85 0.53 43.72
C LEU A 17 42.11 0.63 42.37
N ASN A 18 41.53 1.79 42.07
CA ASN A 18 40.76 2.00 40.84
C ASN A 18 41.61 2.12 39.56
N LYS A 19 42.96 2.18 39.61
CA LYS A 19 43.78 2.22 38.40
C LYS A 19 44.09 0.82 37.85
N GLU A 20 44.56 -0.09 38.70
CA GLU A 20 44.88 -1.46 38.29
C GLU A 20 43.63 -2.23 37.79
N GLN A 21 42.43 -1.88 38.28
CA GLN A 21 41.18 -2.45 37.76
C GLN A 21 40.72 -1.86 36.41
N ILE A 22 41.15 -0.65 36.04
CA ILE A 22 40.76 0.02 34.78
C ILE A 22 41.72 -0.32 33.63
N GLU A 23 42.96 -0.69 33.91
CA GLU A 23 43.90 -1.15 32.87
C GLU A 23 43.60 -2.59 32.43
N ASN A 24 43.36 -3.53 33.36
CA ASN A 24 42.99 -4.91 33.02
C ASN A 24 41.71 -5.00 32.13
N ILE A 25 40.72 -4.14 32.35
CA ILE A 25 39.46 -4.13 31.55
C ILE A 25 39.70 -3.68 30.09
N LYS A 26 40.78 -2.96 29.79
CA LYS A 26 41.08 -2.50 28.43
C LYS A 26 41.74 -3.58 27.58
N ASP A 27 42.65 -4.37 28.16
CA ASP A 27 43.37 -5.40 27.42
C ASP A 27 42.46 -6.59 27.05
N ASP A 28 41.48 -6.94 27.90
CA ASP A 28 40.45 -7.93 27.56
C ASP A 28 39.53 -7.46 26.41
N GLN A 29 39.15 -6.18 26.37
CA GLN A 29 38.36 -5.62 25.27
C GLN A 29 39.17 -5.53 23.97
N LEU A 30 40.49 -5.27 24.04
CA LEU A 30 41.35 -5.25 22.87
C LEU A 30 41.48 -6.65 22.24
N ASN A 31 41.64 -7.69 23.05
CA ASN A 31 41.77 -9.08 22.58
C ASN A 31 40.46 -9.69 22.03
N MET A 32 39.28 -9.24 22.47
CA MET A 32 38.03 -9.59 21.78
C MET A 32 37.89 -8.90 20.42
N SER A 33 38.41 -7.68 20.26
CA SER A 33 38.28 -6.91 19.01
C SER A 33 39.09 -7.50 17.83
N THR A 34 40.19 -8.19 18.11
CA THR A 34 41.04 -8.81 17.07
C THR A 34 40.44 -10.12 16.55
N SER A 35 39.95 -10.99 17.44
CA SER A 35 39.41 -12.31 17.05
C SER A 35 38.10 -12.26 16.23
N LEU A 36 37.30 -11.19 16.35
CA LEU A 36 36.15 -10.97 15.46
C LEU A 36 36.57 -10.50 14.05
N ASN A 37 37.59 -9.64 13.95
CA ASN A 37 37.97 -9.03 12.67
C ASN A 37 38.67 -10.00 11.70
N GLU A 38 39.32 -11.06 12.21
CA GLU A 38 39.88 -12.12 11.34
C GLU A 38 38.80 -13.06 10.77
N ASN A 39 37.66 -13.21 11.46
CA ASN A 39 36.55 -14.08 11.02
C ASN A 39 35.59 -13.41 10.03
N ILE A 40 35.48 -12.08 10.05
CA ILE A 40 34.63 -11.33 9.09
C ILE A 40 35.26 -11.27 7.69
N ASN A 41 36.60 -11.30 7.58
CA ASN A 41 37.34 -11.14 6.33
C ASN A 41 37.54 -12.44 5.51
N LYS A 42 36.78 -13.52 5.80
CA LYS A 42 36.85 -14.80 5.05
C LYS A 42 35.54 -15.26 4.39
N SER A 43 34.44 -14.53 4.56
CA SER A 43 33.10 -14.97 4.10
C SER A 43 32.41 -14.01 3.13
N ASN A 44 33.02 -12.87 2.77
CA ASN A 44 32.43 -11.83 1.91
C ASN A 44 33.28 -11.51 0.68
N SER A 45 33.46 -12.49 -0.21
CA SER A 45 34.23 -12.32 -1.46
C SER A 45 33.58 -12.92 -2.71
N ASN A 46 32.26 -13.21 -2.70
CA ASN A 46 31.60 -13.93 -3.79
C ASN A 46 30.09 -13.65 -3.98
N LEU A 47 29.58 -12.45 -3.59
CA LEU A 47 28.13 -12.14 -3.72
C LEU A 47 27.81 -10.67 -4.05
N LEU A 48 28.64 -9.99 -4.84
CA LEU A 48 28.47 -8.56 -5.15
C LEU A 48 28.72 -8.18 -6.63
N THR A 49 28.67 -9.17 -7.52
CA THR A 49 29.08 -9.00 -8.93
C THR A 49 28.02 -9.37 -9.98
N GLU A 50 26.81 -9.80 -9.57
CA GLU A 50 25.84 -10.42 -10.50
C GLU A 50 24.41 -9.85 -10.49
N ILE A 51 24.07 -8.89 -9.61
CA ILE A 51 22.74 -8.22 -9.61
C ILE A 51 22.88 -6.71 -9.79
N MET A 52 23.38 -6.30 -10.97
CA MET A 52 23.40 -4.90 -11.42
C MET A 52 23.37 -4.82 -12.96
N ASN A 53 22.40 -5.49 -13.60
CA ASN A 53 22.22 -5.38 -15.05
C ASN A 53 20.80 -5.75 -15.56
N LYS A 54 20.42 -5.09 -16.67
CA LYS A 54 19.25 -5.35 -17.55
C LYS A 54 17.83 -5.11 -16.98
N SER A 55 17.24 -4.02 -17.45
CA SER A 55 15.80 -3.75 -17.47
C SER A 55 15.15 -4.20 -18.79
N ASP A 56 13.84 -3.88 -18.94
CA ASP A 56 13.09 -3.64 -20.19
C ASP A 56 12.27 -4.77 -20.88
N LYS A 57 10.96 -4.44 -21.01
CA LYS A 57 10.03 -4.70 -22.15
C LYS A 57 9.46 -6.11 -22.42
N ASN A 58 8.14 -6.27 -22.23
CA ASN A 58 7.16 -5.98 -23.31
C ASN A 58 5.69 -5.95 -22.80
N SER A 59 4.70 -5.85 -23.70
CA SER A 59 3.38 -5.22 -23.48
C SER A 59 2.14 -6.12 -23.76
N PHE A 60 0.95 -5.49 -23.80
CA PHE A 60 -0.42 -5.99 -24.06
C PHE A 60 -1.16 -6.64 -22.85
N GLY A 61 -2.45 -6.38 -22.58
CA GLY A 61 -3.33 -5.29 -23.06
C GLY A 61 -4.83 -5.65 -23.16
N ILE A 62 -5.73 -4.72 -22.76
CA ILE A 62 -7.20 -4.71 -23.00
C ILE A 62 -7.96 -5.78 -22.16
N ASN A 63 -9.13 -5.56 -21.54
CA ASN A 63 -10.27 -4.68 -21.84
C ASN A 63 -10.97 -4.05 -20.59
N SER A 64 -11.99 -3.22 -20.80
CA SER A 64 -12.68 -2.39 -19.78
C SER A 64 -14.06 -2.89 -19.31
N ASN A 65 -14.62 -2.30 -18.22
CA ASN A 65 -15.86 -1.48 -18.31
C ASN A 65 -16.35 -0.83 -16.98
N TYR A 66 -16.60 0.49 -17.06
CA TYR A 66 -17.62 1.36 -16.39
C TYR A 66 -18.04 1.21 -14.91
N GLY A 67 -18.08 2.35 -14.19
CA GLY A 67 -18.76 2.50 -12.89
C GLY A 67 -18.70 3.90 -12.24
N HIS A 68 -19.59 4.82 -12.64
CA HIS A 68 -19.93 6.04 -11.86
C HIS A 68 -20.83 5.68 -10.64
N SER A 69 -21.06 6.49 -9.60
CA SER A 69 -20.43 7.69 -8.99
C SER A 69 -21.25 8.05 -7.72
N GLN A 70 -20.75 8.90 -6.80
CA GLN A 70 -21.49 10.01 -6.13
C GLN A 70 -20.68 10.65 -5.00
N SER A 71 -21.10 11.84 -4.54
CA SER A 71 -20.41 12.65 -3.53
C SER A 71 -21.39 13.38 -2.59
N LYS A 72 -21.02 13.46 -1.30
CA LYS A 72 -21.27 14.54 -0.31
C LYS A 72 -21.34 13.99 1.12
N GLN A 73 -20.45 14.46 2.00
CA GLN A 73 -20.75 14.70 3.43
C GLN A 73 -19.69 15.62 4.04
N TYR A 74 -20.10 16.46 5.00
CA TYR A 74 -19.25 17.44 5.69
C TYR A 74 -18.57 16.82 6.93
N LEU A 75 -17.42 17.40 7.32
CA LEU A 75 -16.89 17.49 8.70
C LEU A 75 -17.04 16.25 9.61
N ASN A 76 -16.68 15.05 9.13
CA ASN A 76 -16.87 13.80 9.87
C ASN A 76 -15.53 13.14 10.28
N ILE A 77 -14.85 13.69 11.30
CA ILE A 77 -13.59 13.13 11.84
C ILE A 77 -13.87 11.92 12.77
N ASN A 78 -14.56 10.90 12.24
CA ASN A 78 -14.84 9.62 12.89
C ASN A 78 -15.31 8.55 11.89
N LYS A 79 -14.38 7.85 11.22
CA LYS A 79 -14.39 6.37 11.10
C LYS A 79 -13.12 5.80 10.45
N GLU A 80 -12.99 4.47 10.51
CA GLU A 80 -11.78 3.71 10.18
C GLU A 80 -11.25 3.91 8.75
N ASN A 81 -9.92 3.88 8.62
CA ASN A 81 -9.18 3.69 7.36
C ASN A 81 -7.89 2.92 7.70
N ASP A 82 -7.75 1.70 7.18
CA ASP A 82 -6.51 0.92 7.24
C ASP A 82 -5.95 0.73 5.82
N TYR A 83 -4.69 1.15 5.65
CA TYR A 83 -3.70 0.77 4.62
C TYR A 83 -3.98 0.90 3.11
N TYR A 84 -3.40 1.99 2.53
CA TYR A 84 -2.39 1.99 1.43
C TYR A 84 -2.87 1.62 -0.02
N GLU A 85 -2.24 2.05 -1.12
CA GLU A 85 -1.09 2.97 -1.37
C GLU A 85 -1.17 3.63 -2.78
N ASN A 86 -0.39 4.69 -2.99
CA ASN A 86 0.14 5.22 -4.27
C ASN A 86 -0.78 5.58 -5.47
N GLU A 87 -0.76 6.86 -5.85
CA GLU A 87 -0.51 7.27 -7.24
C GLU A 87 0.47 8.46 -7.29
N LYS A 88 1.16 8.62 -8.43
CA LYS A 88 1.95 9.82 -8.77
C LYS A 88 1.49 10.39 -10.10
N HIS A 89 1.44 11.72 -10.15
CA HIS A 89 1.34 12.53 -11.37
C HIS A 89 2.34 12.09 -12.48
N LEU A 90 2.12 12.37 -13.77
CA LEU A 90 1.22 13.37 -14.38
C LEU A 90 0.78 12.94 -15.80
N ASN A 91 -0.34 13.49 -16.27
CA ASN A 91 -0.73 13.53 -17.68
C ASN A 91 0.41 14.01 -18.61
N LYS A 92 0.56 13.34 -19.77
CA LYS A 92 0.98 13.97 -21.03
C LYS A 92 0.30 13.30 -22.23
N ASN A 93 -0.66 14.00 -22.82
CA ASN A 93 -1.13 13.72 -24.17
C ASN A 93 -0.56 14.79 -25.12
N ASN A 94 0.11 14.33 -26.17
CA ASN A 94 -0.10 14.66 -27.59
C ASN A 94 -0.27 16.15 -28.02
N SER A 95 0.33 16.58 -29.13
CA SER A 95 1.21 15.85 -30.08
C SER A 95 2.01 16.82 -30.97
N ASN A 96 3.10 16.32 -31.54
CA ASN A 96 3.93 17.06 -32.48
C ASN A 96 3.15 17.48 -33.74
N ASN A 97 3.47 18.65 -34.29
CA ASN A 97 3.94 18.68 -35.68
C ASN A 97 4.84 19.89 -35.98
N ASN A 98 5.78 19.69 -36.89
CA ASN A 98 6.89 20.63 -37.13
C ASN A 98 6.48 21.81 -38.04
N LYS A 99 7.09 22.98 -37.80
CA LYS A 99 7.82 23.70 -38.85
C LYS A 99 8.76 24.79 -38.30
N SER A 100 10.06 24.50 -38.45
CA SER A 100 11.19 25.40 -38.72
C SER A 100 11.08 26.89 -38.35
N GLU A 101 12.02 27.33 -37.51
CA GLU A 101 12.45 28.72 -37.45
C GLU A 101 12.88 29.23 -38.84
N ALA A 102 12.66 30.53 -39.06
CA ALA A 102 13.47 31.31 -39.98
C ALA A 102 13.82 32.66 -39.33
N ASN A 103 15.05 33.08 -39.57
CA ASN A 103 15.67 34.37 -39.30
C ASN A 103 14.74 35.61 -39.45
N SER A 104 14.97 36.75 -38.76
CA SER A 104 15.91 37.06 -37.66
C SER A 104 15.81 38.55 -37.28
N LYS A 105 16.16 38.88 -36.02
CA LYS A 105 16.78 40.14 -35.57
C LYS A 105 16.00 41.47 -35.67
N ASN A 106 16.44 42.36 -34.77
CA ASN A 106 16.20 43.81 -34.67
C ASN A 106 14.78 44.25 -34.26
N ASN A 107 14.56 45.40 -33.64
CA ASN A 107 15.28 46.19 -32.60
C ASN A 107 14.69 47.62 -32.65
N LEU A 108 14.50 48.25 -31.49
CA LEU A 108 14.35 49.70 -31.32
C LEU A 108 13.00 50.26 -31.86
N GLU A 109 12.23 51.02 -31.08
CA GLU A 109 12.28 52.50 -30.90
C GLU A 109 11.98 53.26 -32.21
N GLU A 110 11.16 54.33 -32.24
CA GLU A 110 10.45 55.02 -31.16
C GLU A 110 9.28 55.88 -31.72
N ASN A 111 8.52 56.53 -30.83
CA ASN A 111 7.90 57.85 -31.00
C ASN A 111 7.03 58.18 -32.26
N ASN A 112 5.73 58.30 -31.97
CA ASN A 112 4.94 59.54 -32.12
C ASN A 112 4.28 59.96 -33.45
N ASN A 113 3.10 60.57 -33.20
CA ASN A 113 2.48 61.73 -33.85
C ASN A 113 1.49 61.56 -35.02
N ASN A 114 0.29 62.08 -34.69
CA ASN A 114 -0.72 62.73 -35.51
C ASN A 114 -1.70 61.82 -36.27
N ASN A 115 -3.02 61.95 -36.03
CA ASN A 115 -3.91 63.12 -36.20
C ASN A 115 -4.06 63.54 -37.68
N ILE A 116 -5.16 63.14 -38.32
CA ILE A 116 -6.36 63.99 -38.52
C ILE A 116 -7.43 63.22 -39.32
N ASP A 117 -8.70 63.55 -39.10
CA ASP A 117 -9.86 63.04 -39.86
C ASP A 117 -9.83 63.42 -41.36
N VAL A 118 -10.66 62.77 -42.18
CA VAL A 118 -11.79 63.44 -42.87
C VAL A 118 -12.63 62.43 -43.68
N GLU A 119 -13.95 62.62 -43.60
CA GLU A 119 -15.08 62.13 -44.42
C GLU A 119 -14.85 61.12 -45.58
N GLY A 120 -15.70 60.07 -45.64
CA GLY A 120 -15.72 59.07 -46.73
C GLY A 120 -17.10 58.47 -47.07
N LYS A 121 -18.17 59.29 -47.04
CA LYS A 121 -19.59 58.95 -47.33
C LYS A 121 -19.82 57.84 -48.39
N LYS A 122 -20.59 56.78 -48.08
CA LYS A 122 -21.99 56.58 -48.59
C LYS A 122 -22.68 55.25 -48.24
N ASN A 123 -24.03 55.31 -48.34
CA ASN A 123 -25.02 54.24 -48.56
C ASN A 123 -25.32 53.24 -47.42
N SER A 124 -26.56 52.77 -47.21
CA SER A 124 -27.91 53.34 -47.48
C SER A 124 -29.00 52.36 -47.01
N ASN A 125 -30.11 52.87 -46.45
CA ASN A 125 -31.38 52.19 -46.15
C ASN A 125 -31.31 51.15 -44.98
N GLU A 126 -32.32 50.92 -44.13
CA GLU A 126 -33.79 50.87 -44.31
C GLU A 126 -34.22 49.61 -45.11
N GLU A 127 -35.26 48.85 -44.74
CA GLU A 127 -36.36 49.14 -43.81
C GLU A 127 -36.90 47.88 -43.08
N VAL A 128 -37.86 48.13 -42.18
CA VAL A 128 -38.69 47.21 -41.38
C VAL A 128 -39.36 46.08 -42.20
N TYR A 129 -39.54 44.89 -41.60
CA TYR A 129 -40.82 44.15 -41.63
C TYR A 129 -40.95 43.18 -40.44
N SER A 130 -42.15 42.61 -40.25
CA SER A 130 -42.72 42.32 -38.92
C SER A 130 -43.48 40.99 -38.82
N ILE A 131 -43.48 40.42 -37.61
CA ILE A 131 -44.60 39.69 -36.96
C ILE A 131 -45.23 38.50 -37.69
N GLU A 132 -45.29 37.34 -37.00
CA GLU A 132 -46.53 36.55 -36.92
C GLU A 132 -46.66 35.95 -35.51
N ASN A 133 -47.91 35.72 -35.04
CA ASN A 133 -48.25 35.62 -33.62
C ASN A 133 -48.57 34.19 -33.13
N SER A 134 -48.57 34.01 -31.80
CA SER A 134 -49.59 33.24 -31.07
C SER A 134 -49.70 33.83 -29.65
N ASP A 135 -50.92 33.97 -29.13
CA ASP A 135 -51.24 34.90 -28.03
C ASP A 135 -51.49 34.23 -26.65
N ASP A 136 -51.94 35.05 -25.70
CA ASP A 136 -52.66 34.73 -24.46
C ASP A 136 -51.92 34.02 -23.30
N ASN A 137 -51.34 34.81 -22.38
CA ASN A 137 -52.11 35.26 -21.20
C ASN A 137 -51.40 36.38 -20.40
N LEU A 138 -52.17 37.11 -19.58
CA LEU A 138 -51.76 38.29 -18.78
C LEU A 138 -52.02 38.10 -17.27
N ASP A 139 -51.46 39.01 -16.47
CA ASP A 139 -51.97 39.46 -15.15
C ASP A 139 -51.90 38.56 -13.88
N GLU A 140 -50.82 37.80 -13.64
CA GLU A 140 -50.51 37.28 -12.27
C GLU A 140 -49.25 37.85 -11.58
N GLU A 141 -48.18 38.26 -12.29
CA GLU A 141 -46.88 38.53 -11.63
C GLU A 141 -46.78 39.84 -10.81
N LYS A 142 -47.73 40.77 -10.90
CA LYS A 142 -47.60 42.11 -10.28
C LYS A 142 -47.69 42.15 -8.74
N ASN A 143 -48.08 41.06 -8.06
CA ASN A 143 -48.49 41.08 -6.65
C ASN A 143 -47.57 40.35 -5.64
N LYS A 144 -46.26 40.20 -5.92
CA LYS A 144 -45.30 39.56 -4.97
C LYS A 144 -44.06 40.37 -4.56
N ILE A 145 -43.94 41.65 -4.93
CA ILE A 145 -42.85 42.51 -4.45
C ILE A 145 -43.23 43.13 -3.09
N LYS A 146 -42.64 42.62 -2.00
CA LYS A 146 -42.64 43.32 -0.69
C LYS A 146 -41.67 44.50 -0.77
N ILE A 147 -42.20 45.68 -1.10
CA ILE A 147 -41.40 46.91 -1.26
C ILE A 147 -40.67 47.26 0.04
N LEU A 148 -39.34 47.30 -0.02
CA LEU A 148 -38.50 47.95 0.98
C LEU A 148 -38.69 49.46 0.87
N LYS A 149 -39.49 50.06 1.76
CA LYS A 149 -39.65 51.52 1.81
C LYS A 149 -38.38 52.19 2.35
N PHE A 150 -37.79 53.06 1.53
CA PHE A 150 -36.85 54.10 1.95
C PHE A 150 -37.43 55.50 1.64
N PRO A 151 -36.93 56.59 2.26
CA PRO A 151 -37.59 57.89 2.23
C PRO A 151 -37.52 58.62 0.88
N GLU A 152 -38.44 59.57 0.68
CA GLU A 152 -38.64 60.32 -0.56
C GLU A 152 -37.53 61.37 -0.78
N ILE A 153 -36.64 61.09 -1.75
CA ILE A 153 -35.75 62.04 -2.43
C ILE A 153 -35.85 61.72 -3.94
N GLY A 154 -35.42 62.64 -4.83
CA GLY A 154 -35.63 62.61 -6.28
C GLY A 154 -35.48 61.23 -6.94
N THR A 155 -36.45 60.88 -7.79
CA THR A 155 -36.62 59.52 -8.34
C THR A 155 -35.51 59.08 -9.26
N ASP A 156 -34.95 59.99 -10.04
CA ASP A 156 -34.23 59.61 -11.26
C ASP A 156 -32.81 59.12 -10.93
N ASP A 157 -32.14 59.76 -9.97
CA ASP A 157 -30.88 59.27 -9.37
C ASP A 157 -31.06 57.86 -8.77
N ILE A 158 -32.22 57.57 -8.16
CA ILE A 158 -32.50 56.27 -7.55
C ILE A 158 -32.70 55.20 -8.63
N TYR A 159 -33.39 55.53 -9.73
CA TYR A 159 -33.55 54.60 -10.85
C TYR A 159 -32.24 54.32 -11.59
N GLU A 160 -31.37 55.32 -11.81
CA GLU A 160 -30.04 55.08 -12.40
C GLU A 160 -29.16 54.21 -11.49
N ASN A 161 -29.09 54.51 -10.18
CA ASN A 161 -28.32 53.70 -9.22
C ASN A 161 -28.84 52.25 -9.13
N LEU A 162 -30.16 52.04 -9.17
CA LEU A 162 -30.77 50.70 -9.20
C LEU A 162 -30.49 49.98 -10.52
N TYR A 163 -30.55 50.69 -11.65
CA TYR A 163 -30.24 50.12 -12.97
C TYR A 163 -28.77 49.72 -13.08
N GLU A 164 -27.83 50.56 -12.62
CA GLU A 164 -26.42 50.23 -12.60
C GLU A 164 -26.15 49.03 -11.67
N LEU A 165 -26.70 49.02 -10.44
CA LEU A 165 -26.58 47.88 -9.53
C LEU A 165 -27.12 46.58 -10.14
N ARG A 166 -28.26 46.64 -10.84
CA ARG A 166 -28.85 45.51 -11.57
C ARG A 166 -27.97 45.03 -12.71
N HIS A 167 -27.31 45.95 -13.43
CA HIS A 167 -26.31 45.61 -14.44
C HIS A 167 -25.06 44.96 -13.83
N GLN A 168 -24.50 45.53 -12.75
CA GLN A 168 -23.32 45.01 -12.04
C GLN A 168 -23.58 43.59 -11.47
N ILE A 169 -24.75 43.32 -10.88
CA ILE A 169 -25.11 41.97 -10.41
C ILE A 169 -25.39 41.01 -11.57
N SER A 170 -25.98 41.47 -12.68
CA SER A 170 -26.13 40.64 -13.88
C SER A 170 -24.75 40.22 -14.45
N HIS A 171 -23.77 41.13 -14.43
CA HIS A 171 -22.39 40.85 -14.79
C HIS A 171 -21.72 39.86 -13.82
N LEU A 172 -21.88 40.06 -12.50
CA LEU A 172 -21.43 39.13 -11.45
C LEU A 172 -21.96 37.71 -11.70
N LYS A 173 -23.27 37.56 -11.91
CA LYS A 173 -23.90 36.27 -12.24
C LYS A 173 -23.27 35.63 -13.48
N LYS A 174 -23.10 36.40 -14.56
CA LYS A 174 -22.54 35.89 -15.82
C LYS A 174 -21.11 35.37 -15.65
N GLN A 175 -20.28 36.08 -14.89
CA GLN A 175 -18.88 35.70 -14.63
C GLN A 175 -18.78 34.49 -13.68
N LEU A 176 -19.59 34.44 -12.62
CA LEU A 176 -19.68 33.32 -11.68
C LEU A 176 -20.56 32.16 -12.19
N LYS A 177 -21.01 32.22 -13.46
CA LYS A 177 -21.85 31.19 -14.13
C LYS A 177 -23.18 30.89 -13.42
N ILE A 178 -23.69 31.81 -12.60
CA ILE A 178 -24.96 31.73 -11.88
C ILE A 178 -26.11 31.90 -12.86
N LYS A 179 -26.61 30.79 -13.41
CA LYS A 179 -27.71 30.78 -14.39
C LYS A 179 -29.08 30.95 -13.74
N ASN A 180 -29.38 30.13 -12.73
CA ASN A 180 -30.75 29.82 -12.29
C ASN A 180 -31.21 30.59 -11.03
N MET A 181 -30.77 31.84 -10.85
CA MET A 181 -31.02 32.64 -9.64
C MET A 181 -31.43 34.06 -10.02
N LEU A 182 -32.46 34.64 -9.43
CA LEU A 182 -32.91 36.00 -9.73
C LEU A 182 -32.00 37.08 -9.10
N PHE A 183 -32.14 38.32 -9.56
CA PHE A 183 -31.38 39.47 -9.06
C PHE A 183 -31.66 39.73 -7.56
N GLU A 184 -32.94 39.84 -7.20
CA GLU A 184 -33.37 40.04 -5.80
C GLU A 184 -33.00 38.85 -4.90
N GLU A 185 -33.03 37.63 -5.46
CA GLU A 185 -32.66 36.39 -4.78
C GLU A 185 -31.17 36.37 -4.43
N LEU A 186 -30.29 36.76 -5.37
CA LEU A 186 -28.86 36.88 -5.12
C LEU A 186 -28.49 38.04 -4.18
N LEU A 187 -29.30 39.10 -4.10
CA LEU A 187 -29.12 40.17 -3.10
C LEU A 187 -29.63 39.79 -1.70
N SER A 188 -30.54 38.80 -1.59
CA SER A 188 -31.16 38.38 -0.33
C SER A 188 -30.68 37.02 0.20
N THR A 189 -29.90 36.26 -0.59
CA THR A 189 -29.36 34.97 -0.14
C THR A 189 -28.39 35.12 1.03
N LYS A 190 -28.37 34.08 1.87
CA LYS A 190 -27.39 33.87 2.94
C LYS A 190 -26.28 32.89 2.58
N SER A 191 -26.52 32.00 1.62
CA SER A 191 -25.60 30.93 1.24
C SER A 191 -25.47 30.88 -0.28
N LEU A 192 -24.24 30.70 -0.78
CA LEU A 192 -23.95 30.61 -2.21
C LEU A 192 -22.93 29.51 -2.46
N ASN A 193 -23.38 28.44 -3.11
CA ASN A 193 -22.52 27.35 -3.54
C ASN A 193 -22.11 27.53 -5.01
N LEU A 194 -20.80 27.61 -5.24
CA LEU A 194 -20.16 27.72 -6.55
C LEU A 194 -19.06 26.64 -6.72
N SER A 195 -19.14 25.57 -5.94
CA SER A 195 -18.21 24.45 -5.99
C SER A 195 -18.19 23.81 -7.38
N ASN A 196 -16.99 23.46 -7.88
CA ASN A 196 -16.82 22.76 -9.16
C ASN A 196 -17.52 23.45 -10.35
N THR A 197 -17.57 24.78 -10.35
CA THR A 197 -18.12 25.57 -11.48
C THR A 197 -17.06 25.96 -12.51
N GLY A 198 -15.78 25.76 -12.20
CA GLY A 198 -14.63 26.15 -13.01
C GLY A 198 -14.45 27.67 -13.10
N ILE A 199 -14.63 28.38 -11.99
CA ILE A 199 -14.28 29.80 -11.83
C ILE A 199 -12.75 29.93 -11.82
N LYS A 200 -12.23 31.00 -12.46
CA LYS A 200 -10.80 31.39 -12.40
C LYS A 200 -10.56 32.69 -11.65
N TYR A 201 -11.55 33.59 -11.65
CA TYR A 201 -11.47 34.91 -11.06
C TYR A 201 -12.82 35.25 -10.43
N ILE A 202 -12.82 35.63 -9.15
CA ILE A 202 -13.98 36.22 -8.51
C ILE A 202 -13.98 37.72 -8.86
N PRO A 203 -15.04 38.28 -9.46
CA PRO A 203 -15.05 39.68 -9.91
C PRO A 203 -15.40 40.65 -8.77
N SER A 204 -14.95 41.91 -8.88
CA SER A 204 -15.10 42.93 -7.83
C SER A 204 -16.56 43.26 -7.46
N GLN A 205 -17.52 42.96 -8.35
CA GLN A 205 -18.95 43.07 -8.08
C GLN A 205 -19.43 42.18 -6.92
N ILE A 206 -18.62 41.22 -6.45
CA ILE A 206 -18.93 40.42 -5.26
C ILE A 206 -19.26 41.27 -4.01
N LYS A 207 -18.70 42.50 -3.90
CA LYS A 207 -18.98 43.45 -2.79
C LYS A 207 -20.46 43.83 -2.57
N TYR A 208 -21.34 43.54 -3.54
CA TYR A 208 -22.74 43.95 -3.50
C TYR A 208 -23.66 42.94 -2.78
N ILE A 209 -23.32 41.64 -2.70
CA ILE A 209 -24.16 40.58 -2.10
C ILE A 209 -24.05 40.53 -0.55
N LYS A 210 -24.23 41.67 0.11
CA LYS A 210 -23.88 41.91 1.53
C LYS A 210 -24.66 41.10 2.57
N GLN A 211 -25.75 40.41 2.20
CA GLN A 211 -26.54 39.57 3.12
C GLN A 211 -25.92 38.19 3.36
N ILE A 212 -24.89 37.84 2.59
CA ILE A 212 -24.30 36.50 2.59
C ILE A 212 -23.50 36.20 3.88
N THR A 213 -23.72 35.00 4.40
CA THR A 213 -23.05 34.44 5.58
C THR A 213 -22.18 33.22 5.23
N GLU A 214 -22.50 32.50 4.15
CA GLU A 214 -21.81 31.29 3.71
C GLU A 214 -21.43 31.39 2.22
N ILE A 215 -20.18 31.09 1.87
CA ILE A 215 -19.78 30.88 0.47
C ILE A 215 -18.93 29.62 0.35
N ASP A 216 -19.28 28.78 -0.61
CA ASP A 216 -18.46 27.67 -1.09
C ASP A 216 -17.94 27.99 -2.51
N PHE A 217 -16.63 28.24 -2.61
CA PHE A 217 -15.86 28.42 -3.84
C PHE A 217 -14.95 27.21 -4.15
N SER A 218 -15.17 26.07 -3.51
CA SER A 218 -14.26 24.91 -3.60
C SER A 218 -14.13 24.32 -5.01
N LYS A 219 -13.05 23.58 -5.27
CA LYS A 219 -12.89 22.77 -6.51
C LYS A 219 -12.93 23.61 -7.78
N ASN A 220 -12.26 24.76 -7.73
CA ASN A 220 -12.21 25.73 -8.82
C ASN A 220 -10.75 25.97 -9.24
N TYR A 221 -10.51 26.99 -10.04
CA TYR A 221 -9.18 27.35 -10.57
C TYR A 221 -8.81 28.78 -10.15
N ILE A 222 -9.20 29.17 -8.93
CA ILE A 222 -9.00 30.52 -8.39
C ILE A 222 -7.56 30.62 -7.91
N CYS A 223 -6.75 31.45 -8.57
CA CYS A 223 -5.39 31.73 -8.12
C CYS A 223 -5.29 32.95 -7.20
N GLN A 224 -6.23 33.91 -7.29
CA GLN A 224 -6.20 35.16 -6.54
C GLN A 224 -7.61 35.62 -6.14
N LEU A 225 -7.70 36.25 -4.97
CA LEU A 225 -8.94 36.82 -4.42
C LEU A 225 -9.03 38.34 -4.71
N PRO A 226 -10.20 38.89 -5.04
CA PRO A 226 -10.41 40.33 -5.16
C PRO A 226 -10.47 40.97 -3.77
N LYS A 227 -9.93 42.20 -3.64
CA LYS A 227 -9.96 42.99 -2.39
C LYS A 227 -11.37 43.19 -1.85
N GLU A 228 -12.34 43.22 -2.75
CA GLU A 228 -13.77 43.32 -2.52
C GLU A 228 -14.37 42.17 -1.69
N ILE A 229 -13.73 41.00 -1.59
CA ILE A 229 -14.18 39.92 -0.70
C ILE A 229 -14.24 40.41 0.76
N GLY A 230 -13.29 41.26 1.17
CA GLY A 230 -13.22 41.90 2.48
C GLY A 230 -14.31 42.94 2.76
N LYS A 231 -15.32 43.08 1.87
CA LYS A 231 -16.54 43.86 2.13
C LYS A 231 -17.72 42.99 2.58
N LEU A 232 -17.60 41.66 2.52
CA LEU A 232 -18.63 40.71 2.94
C LEU A 232 -18.59 40.46 4.45
N ILE A 233 -18.68 41.53 5.24
CA ILE A 233 -18.52 41.56 6.72
C ILE A 233 -19.57 40.74 7.52
N ASN A 234 -20.45 40.01 6.84
CA ASN A 234 -21.43 39.09 7.41
C ASN A 234 -21.05 37.61 7.25
N LEU A 235 -19.98 37.28 6.51
CA LEU A 235 -19.50 35.90 6.38
C LEU A 235 -19.14 35.28 7.73
N THR A 236 -19.72 34.10 7.98
CA THR A 236 -19.43 33.18 9.07
C THR A 236 -18.75 31.90 8.58
N SER A 237 -18.99 31.47 7.33
CA SER A 237 -18.26 30.34 6.72
C SER A 237 -17.77 30.67 5.30
N LEU A 238 -16.53 30.31 4.98
CA LEU A 238 -15.90 30.51 3.67
C LEU A 238 -15.02 29.31 3.32
N ASP A 239 -15.44 28.55 2.31
CA ASP A 239 -14.68 27.45 1.72
C ASP A 239 -14.03 27.91 0.40
N LEU A 240 -12.70 27.85 0.36
CA LEU A 240 -11.83 28.14 -0.78
C LEU A 240 -10.93 26.94 -1.12
N SER A 241 -11.29 25.75 -0.67
CA SER A 241 -10.48 24.54 -0.82
C SER A 241 -10.36 24.07 -2.29
N ASP A 242 -9.32 23.29 -2.61
CA ASP A 242 -9.15 22.65 -3.93
C ASP A 242 -9.14 23.71 -5.06
N ASN A 243 -8.12 24.58 -5.01
CA ASN A 243 -7.94 25.77 -5.85
C ASN A 243 -6.44 26.07 -6.08
N ASP A 244 -6.13 27.09 -6.89
CA ASP A 244 -4.77 27.46 -7.30
C ASP A 244 -4.16 28.61 -6.44
N ILE A 245 -4.65 28.88 -5.22
CA ILE A 245 -4.27 30.09 -4.46
C ILE A 245 -2.83 30.01 -3.94
N ASP A 246 -1.98 30.96 -4.35
CA ASP A 246 -0.59 31.10 -3.88
C ASP A 246 -0.41 32.11 -2.74
N SER A 247 -1.30 33.10 -2.65
CA SER A 247 -1.12 34.29 -1.83
C SER A 247 -2.45 34.83 -1.30
N LEU A 248 -2.46 35.19 -0.01
CA LEU A 248 -3.65 35.69 0.68
C LEU A 248 -3.60 37.22 0.80
N ILE A 249 -4.59 37.88 0.20
CA ILE A 249 -4.75 39.33 0.23
C ILE A 249 -4.96 39.87 1.66
N GLY A 250 -4.54 41.12 1.88
CA GLY A 250 -4.64 41.77 3.20
C GLY A 250 -6.09 42.04 3.65
N GLU A 251 -7.03 42.06 2.71
CA GLU A 251 -8.43 42.37 2.92
C GLU A 251 -9.30 41.14 3.30
N LEU A 252 -8.80 39.91 3.10
CA LEU A 252 -9.45 38.68 3.59
C LEU A 252 -9.62 38.72 5.12
N TRP A 253 -8.62 39.25 5.81
CA TRP A 253 -8.58 39.42 7.27
C TRP A 253 -9.51 40.52 7.82
N ASN A 254 -10.40 41.08 6.99
CA ASN A 254 -11.47 41.98 7.42
C ASN A 254 -12.77 41.23 7.77
N LEU A 255 -12.86 39.93 7.50
CA LEU A 255 -14.02 39.08 7.77
C LEU A 255 -14.11 38.71 9.26
N VAL A 256 -14.21 39.70 10.15
CA VAL A 256 -14.12 39.52 11.61
C VAL A 256 -15.21 38.64 12.24
N LYS A 257 -16.28 38.32 11.50
CA LYS A 257 -17.34 37.39 11.90
C LYS A 257 -17.10 35.93 11.48
N LEU A 258 -16.02 35.65 10.76
CA LEU A 258 -15.77 34.32 10.20
C LEU A 258 -15.52 33.31 11.33
N GLU A 259 -16.34 32.27 11.37
CA GLU A 259 -16.34 31.16 12.33
C GLU A 259 -15.65 29.92 11.71
N GLU A 260 -15.78 29.73 10.39
CA GLU A 260 -15.13 28.66 9.63
C GLU A 260 -14.39 29.21 8.40
N LEU A 261 -13.14 28.75 8.21
CA LEU A 261 -12.33 29.06 7.03
C LEU A 261 -11.61 27.79 6.54
N ASP A 262 -11.93 27.38 5.32
CA ASP A 262 -11.19 26.34 4.61
C ASP A 262 -10.37 26.92 3.45
N LEU A 263 -9.06 26.69 3.49
CA LEU A 263 -8.08 27.07 2.48
C LEU A 263 -7.25 25.84 2.05
N SER A 264 -7.74 24.62 2.31
CA SER A 264 -6.98 23.39 2.05
C SER A 264 -6.85 23.08 0.57
N HIS A 265 -5.89 22.22 0.19
CA HIS A 265 -5.62 21.88 -1.21
C HIS A 265 -5.40 23.14 -2.08
N ASN A 266 -4.44 23.97 -1.66
CA ASN A 266 -3.98 25.16 -2.36
C ASN A 266 -2.43 25.19 -2.35
N ILE A 267 -1.81 26.26 -2.84
CA ILE A 267 -0.34 26.40 -2.90
C ILE A 267 0.18 27.53 -1.99
N ILE A 268 -0.55 27.83 -0.91
CA ILE A 268 -0.23 28.89 0.05
C ILE A 268 1.06 28.54 0.80
N SER A 269 2.02 29.46 0.80
CA SER A 269 3.33 29.27 1.44
C SER A 269 3.49 29.99 2.79
N THR A 270 2.67 31.03 3.04
CA THR A 270 2.77 31.89 4.23
C THR A 270 1.40 32.38 4.68
N ILE A 271 1.25 32.62 5.99
CA ILE A 271 0.05 33.20 6.60
C ILE A 271 0.42 34.54 7.23
N SER A 272 -0.36 35.59 6.97
CA SER A 272 -0.12 36.93 7.53
C SER A 272 -0.50 36.99 9.00
N SER A 273 0.25 37.73 9.82
CA SER A 273 -0.11 38.02 11.23
C SER A 273 -1.50 38.64 11.40
N LYS A 274 -2.01 39.30 10.35
CA LYS A 274 -3.39 39.80 10.28
C LYS A 274 -4.46 38.72 10.47
N ILE A 275 -4.15 37.43 10.36
CA ILE A 275 -5.07 36.35 10.73
C ILE A 275 -5.67 36.53 12.12
N SER A 276 -4.96 37.18 13.06
CA SER A 276 -5.46 37.51 14.40
C SER A 276 -6.71 38.39 14.45
N ASN A 277 -7.10 39.00 13.32
CA ASN A 277 -8.36 39.75 13.20
C ASN A 277 -9.60 38.83 13.18
N LEU A 278 -9.45 37.56 12.80
CA LEU A 278 -10.55 36.59 12.70
C LEU A 278 -10.92 36.04 14.09
N THR A 279 -11.21 36.92 15.06
CA THR A 279 -11.38 36.53 16.47
C THR A 279 -12.57 35.61 16.72
N SER A 280 -13.54 35.55 15.81
CA SER A 280 -14.68 34.62 15.88
C SER A 280 -14.35 33.20 15.41
N LEU A 281 -13.16 32.96 14.85
CA LEU A 281 -12.84 31.70 14.16
C LEU A 281 -12.83 30.50 15.12
N VAL A 282 -13.68 29.52 14.82
CA VAL A 282 -13.88 28.25 15.54
C VAL A 282 -13.17 27.10 14.82
N GLY A 283 -13.20 27.09 13.48
CA GLY A 283 -12.56 26.09 12.64
C GLY A 283 -11.65 26.71 11.57
N LEU A 284 -10.41 26.21 11.47
CA LEU A 284 -9.44 26.62 10.45
C LEU A 284 -8.80 25.38 9.80
N ASN A 285 -8.97 25.25 8.48
CA ASN A 285 -8.29 24.24 7.68
C ASN A 285 -7.29 24.87 6.71
N LEU A 286 -6.01 24.56 6.90
CA LEU A 286 -4.88 24.97 6.06
C LEU A 286 -4.16 23.74 5.47
N SER A 287 -4.77 22.56 5.49
CA SER A 287 -4.10 21.32 5.08
C SER A 287 -3.80 21.26 3.58
N TYR A 288 -2.87 20.40 3.14
CA TYR A 288 -2.45 20.30 1.73
C TYR A 288 -2.06 21.66 1.14
N ASN A 289 -1.03 22.27 1.73
CA ASN A 289 -0.46 23.56 1.33
C ASN A 289 1.08 23.52 1.49
N CYS A 290 1.74 24.65 1.23
CA CYS A 290 3.19 24.80 1.29
C CYS A 290 3.70 25.48 2.58
N ILE A 291 2.86 25.64 3.60
CA ILE A 291 3.13 26.46 4.79
C ILE A 291 4.21 25.81 5.66
N SER A 292 5.19 26.61 6.12
CA SER A 292 6.32 26.13 6.92
C SER A 292 6.35 26.63 8.37
N ASP A 293 5.65 27.73 8.67
CA ASP A 293 5.42 28.27 10.02
C ASP A 293 4.14 29.12 10.05
N LEU A 294 3.63 29.43 11.25
CA LEU A 294 2.49 30.34 11.47
C LEU A 294 2.92 31.57 12.28
N PRO A 295 2.37 32.76 12.01
CA PRO A 295 2.69 33.96 12.77
C PRO A 295 2.28 33.80 14.24
N TYR A 296 3.13 34.30 15.15
CA TYR A 296 2.87 34.22 16.60
C TYR A 296 1.49 34.76 16.99
N ASP A 297 1.03 35.82 16.31
CA ASP A 297 -0.29 36.44 16.46
C ASP A 297 -1.49 35.50 16.33
N ILE A 298 -1.32 34.27 15.81
CA ILE A 298 -2.36 33.22 15.87
C ILE A 298 -2.84 32.97 17.31
N GLU A 299 -2.01 33.27 18.33
CA GLU A 299 -2.38 33.19 19.74
C GLU A 299 -3.70 33.92 20.10
N LYS A 300 -4.13 34.91 19.29
CA LYS A 300 -5.32 35.73 19.54
C LYS A 300 -6.63 35.06 19.11
N LEU A 301 -6.57 33.94 18.37
CA LEU A 301 -7.73 33.17 17.93
C LEU A 301 -8.35 32.34 19.08
N LYS A 302 -8.76 33.01 20.17
CA LYS A 302 -9.17 32.33 21.41
C LYS A 302 -10.44 31.46 21.29
N ASN A 303 -11.21 31.59 20.23
CA ASN A 303 -12.41 30.78 19.96
C ASN A 303 -12.12 29.49 19.16
N ILE A 304 -10.89 29.28 18.67
CA ILE A 304 -10.59 28.15 17.79
C ILE A 304 -10.64 26.82 18.56
N THR A 305 -11.43 25.88 18.03
CA THR A 305 -11.61 24.53 18.58
C THR A 305 -11.09 23.44 17.62
N ILE A 306 -11.02 23.72 16.31
CA ILE A 306 -10.52 22.81 15.28
C ILE A 306 -9.44 23.53 14.47
N LEU A 307 -8.24 22.94 14.41
CA LEU A 307 -7.12 23.42 13.59
C LEU A 307 -6.51 22.26 12.80
N ASN A 308 -6.53 22.36 11.47
CA ASN A 308 -5.92 21.39 10.57
C ASN A 308 -4.76 22.01 9.79
N LEU A 309 -3.56 21.47 9.99
CA LEU A 309 -2.27 21.86 9.43
C LEU A 309 -1.58 20.68 8.72
N SER A 310 -2.30 19.58 8.48
CA SER A 310 -1.71 18.38 7.87
C SER A 310 -1.25 18.60 6.42
N TYR A 311 -0.33 17.79 5.92
CA TYR A 311 0.22 17.90 4.55
C TYR A 311 0.77 19.32 4.27
N ASN A 312 1.80 19.70 5.02
CA ASN A 312 2.47 20.99 4.94
C ASN A 312 4.00 20.81 5.18
N ASN A 313 4.73 21.92 5.31
CA ASN A 313 6.18 21.97 5.43
C ASN A 313 6.68 22.27 6.87
N PHE A 314 5.84 22.11 7.90
CA PHE A 314 6.21 22.42 9.29
C PHE A 314 7.36 21.55 9.80
N LYS A 315 8.39 22.17 10.38
CA LYS A 315 9.53 21.49 11.04
C LYS A 315 9.45 21.47 12.56
N HIS A 316 8.66 22.38 13.13
CA HIS A 316 8.39 22.52 14.56
C HIS A 316 6.93 22.96 14.72
N ILE A 317 6.40 22.92 15.94
CA ILE A 317 5.06 23.43 16.25
C ILE A 317 5.17 24.96 16.50
N PRO A 318 4.39 25.81 15.80
CA PRO A 318 4.49 27.27 15.93
C PRO A 318 4.22 27.77 17.35
N LEU A 319 4.98 28.77 17.81
CA LEU A 319 4.95 29.22 19.21
C LEU A 319 3.59 29.76 19.67
N GLY A 320 2.86 30.46 18.79
CA GLY A 320 1.52 30.99 19.12
C GLY A 320 0.45 29.92 19.29
N LEU A 321 0.70 28.68 18.84
CA LEU A 321 -0.25 27.58 18.91
C LEU A 321 -0.50 27.16 20.37
N TYR A 322 0.51 27.18 21.24
CA TYR A 322 0.39 26.79 22.66
C TYR A 322 -0.59 27.66 23.48
N GLU A 323 -0.96 28.83 22.97
CA GLU A 323 -1.89 29.78 23.59
C GLU A 323 -3.36 29.54 23.20
N LEU A 324 -3.64 28.59 22.30
CA LEU A 324 -4.98 28.20 21.84
C LEU A 324 -5.67 27.25 22.84
N LYS A 325 -5.94 27.76 24.03
CA LYS A 325 -6.41 26.97 25.20
C LYS A 325 -7.78 26.30 25.05
N ASN A 326 -8.56 26.67 24.03
CA ASN A 326 -9.86 26.08 23.69
C ASN A 326 -9.78 25.07 22.53
N LEU A 327 -8.56 24.75 22.04
CA LEU A 327 -8.36 23.82 20.93
C LEU A 327 -8.71 22.39 21.36
N ASN A 328 -9.68 21.78 20.68
CA ASN A 328 -10.20 20.43 20.94
C ASN A 328 -9.67 19.40 19.93
N ILE A 329 -9.43 19.82 18.68
CA ILE A 329 -8.91 18.97 17.61
C ILE A 329 -7.70 19.66 16.96
N LEU A 330 -6.54 18.99 16.99
CA LEU A 330 -5.35 19.39 16.24
C LEU A 330 -4.94 18.27 15.28
N ALA A 331 -4.93 18.56 13.99
CA ALA A 331 -4.30 17.72 12.97
C ALA A 331 -3.07 18.44 12.40
N ILE A 332 -1.92 17.78 12.42
CA ILE A 332 -0.64 18.30 11.90
C ILE A 332 0.22 17.15 11.30
N SER A 333 -0.46 16.12 10.81
CA SER A 333 0.14 14.95 10.18
C SER A 333 0.76 15.23 8.81
N ASN A 334 1.62 14.35 8.30
CA ASN A 334 2.30 14.52 7.01
C ASN A 334 3.08 15.86 6.96
N ASN A 335 3.99 16.02 7.92
CA ASN A 335 4.84 17.19 8.10
C ASN A 335 6.29 16.74 8.41
N SER A 336 7.16 17.64 8.85
CA SER A 336 8.57 17.37 9.15
C SER A 336 8.96 17.58 10.63
N ILE A 337 8.01 17.50 11.55
CA ILE A 337 8.22 17.76 12.98
C ILE A 337 9.10 16.67 13.61
N GLU A 338 10.23 17.05 14.23
CA GLU A 338 11.18 16.10 14.84
C GLU A 338 11.00 15.92 16.36
N GLU A 339 10.35 16.87 17.03
CA GLU A 339 10.16 16.92 18.48
C GLU A 339 8.84 17.61 18.87
N ILE A 340 8.32 17.29 20.06
CA ILE A 340 7.20 18.02 20.67
C ILE A 340 7.68 18.58 22.02
N PRO A 341 7.74 19.91 22.19
CA PRO A 341 8.28 20.54 23.40
C PRO A 341 7.29 20.51 24.57
N LYS A 342 7.79 20.78 25.79
CA LYS A 342 7.02 20.71 27.05
C LYS A 342 5.82 21.66 27.07
N GLU A 343 5.92 22.80 26.39
CA GLU A 343 4.89 23.84 26.23
C GLU A 343 3.61 23.32 25.56
N PHE A 344 3.69 22.24 24.77
CA PHE A 344 2.52 21.59 24.19
C PHE A 344 1.52 21.09 25.26
N GLY A 345 1.99 20.82 26.49
CA GLY A 345 1.16 20.49 27.65
C GLY A 345 0.24 21.63 28.15
N TYR A 346 0.26 22.82 27.54
CA TYR A 346 -0.68 23.90 27.85
C TYR A 346 -2.04 23.73 27.16
N LEU A 347 -2.15 22.88 26.13
CA LEU A 347 -3.35 22.66 25.31
C LEU A 347 -4.32 21.63 25.93
N LYS A 348 -4.70 21.88 27.20
CA LYS A 348 -5.38 20.90 28.08
C LYS A 348 -6.76 20.43 27.60
N SER A 349 -7.38 21.19 26.69
CA SER A 349 -8.71 20.92 26.12
C SER A 349 -8.69 19.94 24.96
N LEU A 350 -7.51 19.55 24.44
CA LEU A 350 -7.39 18.64 23.30
C LEU A 350 -8.07 17.29 23.58
N ILE A 351 -9.02 16.95 22.70
CA ILE A 351 -9.77 15.69 22.63
C ILE A 351 -9.15 14.77 21.57
N LYS A 352 -8.72 15.34 20.44
CA LYS A 352 -8.10 14.61 19.33
C LYS A 352 -6.79 15.25 18.88
N ILE A 353 -5.77 14.42 18.68
CA ILE A 353 -4.44 14.85 18.22
C ILE A 353 -3.93 13.89 17.14
N ASP A 354 -3.68 14.40 15.93
CA ASP A 354 -3.03 13.68 14.85
C ASP A 354 -1.64 14.26 14.52
N PHE A 355 -0.60 13.54 14.94
CA PHE A 355 0.81 13.79 14.67
C PHE A 355 1.40 12.79 13.65
N SER A 356 0.59 11.99 12.98
CA SER A 356 1.09 10.90 12.12
C SER A 356 1.94 11.38 10.94
N SER A 357 2.76 10.51 10.36
CA SER A 357 3.62 10.82 9.21
C SER A 357 4.51 12.06 9.45
N ASN A 358 5.25 12.03 10.56
CA ASN A 358 6.20 13.07 10.96
C ASN A 358 7.59 12.44 11.22
N LYS A 359 8.49 13.17 11.88
CA LYS A 359 9.86 12.74 12.18
C LYS A 359 10.09 12.62 13.70
N ILE A 360 9.03 12.57 14.49
CA ILE A 360 9.07 12.67 15.97
C ILE A 360 9.88 11.52 16.55
N LYS A 361 10.92 11.87 17.30
CA LYS A 361 11.80 10.92 18.01
C LYS A 361 11.41 10.75 19.48
N VAL A 362 11.05 11.85 20.14
CA VAL A 362 10.84 11.96 21.59
C VAL A 362 9.65 12.88 21.87
N MET A 363 8.89 12.57 22.92
CA MET A 363 7.74 13.36 23.40
C MET A 363 8.05 13.90 24.80
N ASN A 364 8.42 15.18 24.91
CA ASN A 364 9.00 15.77 26.12
C ASN A 364 7.98 16.48 27.03
N PHE A 365 6.68 16.20 26.86
CA PHE A 365 5.59 16.87 27.57
C PHE A 365 4.83 15.92 28.51
N ASN A 366 4.19 16.48 29.54
CA ASN A 366 3.48 15.70 30.56
C ASN A 366 2.03 15.41 30.13
N PHE A 367 1.77 14.22 29.60
CA PHE A 367 0.45 13.79 29.16
C PHE A 367 -0.65 13.83 30.25
N LYS A 368 -0.29 13.84 31.55
CA LYS A 368 -1.25 14.04 32.65
C LYS A 368 -1.97 15.42 32.61
N LEU A 369 -1.58 16.32 31.71
CA LEU A 369 -2.22 17.63 31.55
C LEU A 369 -3.43 17.60 30.61
N PHE A 370 -3.59 16.59 29.75
CA PHE A 370 -4.72 16.47 28.83
C PHE A 370 -5.85 15.65 29.44
N ASN A 371 -6.67 16.29 30.26
CA ASN A 371 -7.79 15.64 30.94
C ASN A 371 -8.91 15.18 30.00
N HIS A 372 -8.89 15.60 28.73
CA HIS A 372 -9.94 15.34 27.75
C HIS A 372 -9.49 14.53 26.53
N LEU A 373 -8.22 14.10 26.46
CA LEU A 373 -7.66 13.42 25.29
C LEU A 373 -8.23 12.00 25.13
N GLU A 374 -8.98 11.79 24.06
CA GLU A 374 -9.61 10.51 23.72
C GLU A 374 -8.97 9.82 22.51
N ASP A 375 -8.39 10.57 21.57
CA ASP A 375 -7.91 10.07 20.28
C ASP A 375 -6.48 10.59 20.01
N LEU A 376 -5.48 9.70 19.97
CA LEU A 376 -4.08 10.06 19.75
C LEU A 376 -3.45 9.20 18.64
N ASN A 377 -3.10 9.86 17.54
CA ASN A 377 -2.38 9.24 16.43
C ASN A 377 -0.93 9.78 16.36
N LEU A 378 0.02 8.87 16.53
CA LEU A 378 1.48 9.05 16.48
C LEU A 378 2.12 8.12 15.44
N SER A 379 1.32 7.52 14.56
CA SER A 379 1.80 6.54 13.59
C SER A 379 2.79 7.12 12.56
N ASN A 380 3.58 6.27 11.89
CA ASN A 380 4.51 6.67 10.83
C ASN A 380 5.50 7.76 11.31
N ASN A 381 6.21 7.48 12.40
CA ASN A 381 7.15 8.41 13.05
C ASN A 381 8.50 7.72 13.34
N LYS A 382 9.32 8.30 14.24
CA LYS A 382 10.66 7.79 14.58
C LYS A 382 10.81 7.47 16.07
N ILE A 383 9.69 7.26 16.78
CA ILE A 383 9.64 7.05 18.23
C ILE A 383 10.32 5.71 18.56
N THR A 384 11.30 5.74 19.47
CA THR A 384 12.05 4.55 19.93
C THR A 384 11.55 4.00 21.27
N SER A 385 10.90 4.81 22.08
CA SER A 385 10.38 4.44 23.40
C SER A 385 9.13 5.23 23.76
N ILE A 386 8.18 4.59 24.44
CA ILE A 386 6.98 5.25 24.95
C ILE A 386 7.31 5.80 26.35
N PRO A 387 7.20 7.11 26.60
CA PRO A 387 7.52 7.68 27.91
C PRO A 387 6.43 7.33 28.93
N ASN A 388 6.83 6.94 30.15
CA ASN A 388 5.92 6.51 31.23
C ASN A 388 4.85 7.54 31.65
N VAL A 389 4.94 8.79 31.19
CA VAL A 389 3.90 9.80 31.37
C VAL A 389 2.71 9.62 30.42
N LEU A 390 2.88 9.05 29.22
CA LEU A 390 1.81 8.88 28.22
C LEU A 390 0.64 8.07 28.78
N TRP A 391 0.96 7.01 29.53
CA TRP A 391 0.00 6.16 30.23
C TRP A 391 -0.89 6.87 31.27
N LYS A 392 -0.63 8.15 31.56
CA LYS A 392 -1.42 8.98 32.48
C LYS A 392 -2.52 9.79 31.78
N ALA A 393 -2.65 9.68 30.46
CA ALA A 393 -3.81 10.16 29.70
C ALA A 393 -4.94 9.11 29.75
N THR A 394 -5.48 8.84 30.95
CA THR A 394 -6.38 7.70 31.23
C THR A 394 -7.73 7.75 30.53
N ASN A 395 -8.07 8.86 29.88
CA ASN A 395 -9.30 9.03 29.08
C ASN A 395 -9.12 8.66 27.60
N LEU A 396 -7.91 8.23 27.18
CA LEU A 396 -7.67 7.70 25.84
C LEU A 396 -8.59 6.51 25.53
N LYS A 397 -9.33 6.64 24.43
CA LYS A 397 -10.18 5.60 23.82
C LYS A 397 -9.54 5.02 22.56
N LYS A 398 -8.67 5.77 21.89
CA LYS A 398 -7.89 5.32 20.73
C LYS A 398 -6.43 5.75 20.84
N LEU A 399 -5.52 4.80 20.62
CA LEU A 399 -4.08 5.04 20.52
C LEU A 399 -3.53 4.32 19.29
N ASN A 400 -3.02 5.08 18.33
CA ASN A 400 -2.28 4.55 17.18
C ASN A 400 -0.84 5.04 17.24
N ILE A 401 0.12 4.13 17.38
CA ILE A 401 1.56 4.43 17.38
C ILE A 401 2.32 3.47 16.44
N SER A 402 1.61 2.97 15.42
CA SER A 402 2.13 2.05 14.41
C SER A 402 3.22 2.67 13.52
N ASN A 403 4.01 1.85 12.82
CA ASN A 403 5.13 2.27 11.97
C ASN A 403 6.09 3.24 12.70
N ASN A 404 6.69 2.73 13.77
CA ASN A 404 7.66 3.41 14.62
C ASN A 404 8.85 2.47 14.91
N LYS A 405 9.63 2.71 15.98
CA LYS A 405 10.84 1.93 16.32
C LYS A 405 10.81 1.40 17.77
N ILE A 406 9.63 1.24 18.35
CA ILE A 406 9.42 0.84 19.75
C ILE A 406 9.74 -0.65 19.91
N SER A 407 10.65 -0.99 20.82
CA SER A 407 11.05 -2.38 21.11
C SER A 407 10.34 -3.02 22.31
N SER A 408 9.73 -2.21 23.19
CA SER A 408 9.12 -2.68 24.43
C SER A 408 7.98 -1.77 24.89
N ILE A 409 7.01 -2.37 25.59
CA ILE A 409 5.90 -1.67 26.23
C ILE A 409 5.94 -2.02 27.72
N SER A 410 5.76 -1.03 28.60
CA SER A 410 5.69 -1.24 30.05
C SER A 410 4.28 -1.59 30.52
N ASP A 411 4.14 -2.36 31.61
CA ASP A 411 2.85 -2.69 32.24
C ASP A 411 1.97 -1.49 32.60
N ASN A 412 2.56 -0.30 32.74
CA ASN A 412 1.83 0.96 32.88
C ASN A 412 0.79 1.21 31.77
N ILE A 413 0.86 0.52 30.60
CA ILE A 413 -0.21 0.56 29.60
C ILE A 413 -1.59 0.22 30.20
N GLY A 414 -1.64 -0.65 31.21
CA GLY A 414 -2.84 -1.00 31.97
C GLY A 414 -3.44 0.11 32.84
N LEU A 415 -2.95 1.35 32.73
CA LEU A 415 -3.58 2.57 33.25
C LEU A 415 -4.59 3.18 32.25
N LEU A 416 -4.55 2.79 30.96
CA LEU A 416 -5.44 3.28 29.91
C LEU A 416 -6.76 2.48 29.88
N THR A 417 -7.44 2.33 31.02
CA THR A 417 -8.59 1.40 31.16
C THR A 417 -9.80 1.72 30.25
N ASN A 418 -9.88 2.93 29.68
CA ASN A 418 -10.91 3.34 28.73
C ASN A 418 -10.57 3.01 27.26
N LEU A 419 -9.41 2.42 26.98
CA LEU A 419 -8.88 2.25 25.63
C LEU A 419 -9.64 1.17 24.86
N LYS A 420 -10.20 1.54 23.71
CA LYS A 420 -11.03 0.68 22.85
C LYS A 420 -10.33 0.25 21.56
N TYR A 421 -9.38 1.08 21.09
CA TYR A 421 -8.53 0.82 19.92
C TYR A 421 -7.06 1.00 20.30
N LEU A 422 -6.24 -0.03 20.04
CA LEU A 422 -4.80 0.02 20.23
C LEU A 422 -4.09 -0.54 18.99
N ASN A 423 -3.35 0.32 18.28
CA ASN A 423 -2.54 -0.07 17.14
C ASN A 423 -1.05 0.23 17.39
N LEU A 424 -0.28 -0.86 17.44
CA LEU A 424 1.15 -0.94 17.73
C LEU A 424 1.92 -1.60 16.57
N SER A 425 1.24 -1.87 15.44
CA SER A 425 1.79 -2.59 14.30
C SER A 425 3.00 -1.91 13.66
N LYS A 426 3.86 -2.65 12.95
CA LYS A 426 5.09 -2.14 12.31
C LYS A 426 6.02 -1.45 13.32
N ASN A 427 6.36 -2.18 14.39
CA ASN A 427 7.32 -1.74 15.41
C ASN A 427 8.42 -2.81 15.58
N ARG A 428 8.98 -2.98 16.78
CA ARG A 428 10.04 -3.96 17.10
C ARG A 428 9.74 -4.71 18.40
N ILE A 429 8.46 -4.74 18.81
CA ILE A 429 8.01 -5.24 20.11
C ILE A 429 8.27 -6.74 20.20
N GLU A 430 8.96 -7.19 21.26
CA GLU A 430 9.29 -8.61 21.45
C GLU A 430 8.30 -9.38 22.34
N ALA A 431 7.52 -8.67 23.18
CA ALA A 431 6.55 -9.25 24.10
C ALA A 431 5.40 -8.28 24.39
N ILE A 432 4.23 -8.83 24.70
CA ILE A 432 3.05 -8.07 25.20
C ILE A 432 3.18 -8.00 26.74
N PRO A 433 3.07 -6.81 27.36
CA PRO A 433 3.18 -6.66 28.81
C PRO A 433 1.95 -7.20 29.54
N ASP A 434 2.16 -7.64 30.78
CA ASP A 434 1.13 -8.25 31.63
C ASP A 434 0.04 -7.24 32.03
N GLY A 435 0.38 -5.95 32.04
CA GLY A 435 -0.56 -4.84 32.21
C GLY A 435 -1.64 -4.73 31.12
N ILE A 436 -1.52 -5.42 29.98
CA ILE A 436 -2.55 -5.42 28.92
C ILE A 436 -3.93 -5.87 29.44
N LYS A 437 -3.96 -6.74 30.45
CA LYS A 437 -5.20 -7.35 31.02
C LYS A 437 -6.18 -6.35 31.64
N ASN A 438 -5.72 -5.15 31.97
CA ASN A 438 -6.55 -4.08 32.55
C ASN A 438 -7.32 -3.27 31.48
N LEU A 439 -7.08 -3.52 30.19
CA LEU A 439 -7.75 -2.84 29.09
C LEU A 439 -9.11 -3.50 28.79
N GLU A 440 -9.98 -3.56 29.80
CA GLU A 440 -11.24 -4.33 29.74
C GLU A 440 -12.22 -3.82 28.66
N GLU A 441 -12.11 -2.54 28.29
CA GLU A 441 -12.85 -1.87 27.20
C GLU A 441 -12.25 -2.10 25.79
N LEU A 442 -11.14 -2.84 25.66
CA LEU A 442 -10.42 -2.98 24.40
C LEU A 442 -11.16 -3.86 23.40
N ASN A 443 -11.52 -3.26 22.26
CA ASN A 443 -12.30 -3.90 21.20
C ASN A 443 -11.45 -4.29 19.98
N GLN A 444 -10.40 -3.53 19.68
CA GLN A 444 -9.50 -3.77 18.55
C GLN A 444 -8.03 -3.65 18.98
N LEU A 445 -7.23 -4.69 18.70
CA LEU A 445 -5.80 -4.76 19.01
C LEU A 445 -5.00 -5.17 17.76
N TYR A 446 -4.04 -4.33 17.38
CA TYR A 446 -3.16 -4.55 16.23
C TYR A 446 -1.70 -4.53 16.68
N LEU A 447 -1.00 -5.64 16.45
CA LEU A 447 0.39 -5.92 16.84
C LEU A 447 1.22 -6.48 15.67
N ASP A 448 0.72 -6.32 14.45
CA ASP A 448 1.30 -6.83 13.20
C ASP A 448 2.74 -6.34 12.97
N HIS A 449 3.54 -7.09 12.20
CA HIS A 449 4.90 -6.69 11.82
C HIS A 449 5.74 -6.28 13.04
N ASN A 450 5.89 -7.21 13.99
CA ASN A 450 6.67 -7.04 15.21
C ASN A 450 7.54 -8.30 15.45
N ASN A 451 8.23 -8.36 16.59
CA ASN A 451 9.15 -9.44 16.95
C ASN A 451 8.54 -10.45 17.95
N ILE A 452 7.21 -10.43 18.14
CA ILE A 452 6.54 -11.13 19.26
C ILE A 452 6.62 -12.65 19.07
N LYS A 453 7.15 -13.34 20.09
CA LYS A 453 7.37 -14.81 20.09
C LYS A 453 6.26 -15.56 20.81
N GLU A 454 5.69 -14.93 21.83
CA GLU A 454 4.75 -15.50 22.80
C GLU A 454 3.69 -14.46 23.17
N ILE A 455 2.52 -14.93 23.64
CA ILE A 455 1.40 -14.10 24.08
C ILE A 455 1.08 -14.54 25.52
N PRO A 456 1.02 -13.60 26.49
CA PRO A 456 0.82 -13.95 27.89
C PRO A 456 -0.61 -14.46 28.14
N GLU A 457 -0.77 -15.40 29.07
CA GLU A 457 -2.08 -15.97 29.41
C GLU A 457 -3.12 -14.91 29.77
N VAL A 458 -2.69 -13.80 30.38
CA VAL A 458 -3.56 -12.71 30.82
C VAL A 458 -4.31 -12.00 29.69
N LEU A 459 -3.97 -12.24 28.42
CA LEU A 459 -4.76 -11.75 27.28
C LEU A 459 -6.21 -12.30 27.31
N GLU A 460 -6.46 -13.43 27.98
CA GLU A 460 -7.80 -14.00 28.17
C GLU A 460 -8.80 -13.05 28.86
N LYS A 461 -8.30 -11.99 29.52
CA LYS A 461 -9.13 -11.00 30.24
C LYS A 461 -9.76 -9.94 29.32
N LEU A 462 -9.30 -9.82 28.07
CA LEU A 462 -9.80 -8.84 27.09
C LEU A 462 -11.17 -9.25 26.51
N SER A 463 -12.17 -9.38 27.39
CA SER A 463 -13.45 -10.01 27.05
C SER A 463 -14.30 -9.27 26.00
N LEU A 464 -14.00 -8.00 25.70
CA LEU A 464 -14.67 -7.20 24.66
C LEU A 464 -13.89 -7.12 23.32
N LEU A 465 -12.76 -7.82 23.22
CA LEU A 465 -11.91 -7.83 22.03
C LEU A 465 -12.58 -8.59 20.88
N GLN A 466 -12.88 -7.89 19.80
CA GLN A 466 -13.52 -8.42 18.58
C GLN A 466 -12.54 -8.56 17.42
N LYS A 467 -11.57 -7.65 17.29
CA LYS A 467 -10.54 -7.68 16.24
C LYS A 467 -9.17 -7.86 16.86
N PHE A 468 -8.48 -8.95 16.52
CA PHE A 468 -7.10 -9.18 16.94
C PHE A 468 -6.20 -9.53 15.74
N SER A 469 -5.21 -8.67 15.49
CA SER A 469 -4.24 -8.82 14.41
C SER A 469 -2.83 -8.84 14.96
N ILE A 470 -2.07 -9.89 14.66
CA ILE A 470 -0.67 -10.07 15.07
C ILE A 470 0.12 -10.79 13.96
N ASN A 471 -0.15 -10.41 12.71
CA ASN A 471 0.53 -11.02 11.55
C ASN A 471 2.00 -10.58 11.44
N HIS A 472 2.82 -11.25 10.62
CA HIS A 472 4.26 -10.97 10.50
C HIS A 472 4.97 -10.88 11.87
N ASN A 473 4.89 -11.96 12.66
CA ASN A 473 5.50 -12.09 13.98
C ASN A 473 6.24 -13.44 14.10
N ASN A 474 6.59 -13.87 15.31
CA ASN A 474 7.39 -15.08 15.57
C ASN A 474 6.64 -16.17 16.37
N LEU A 475 5.30 -16.16 16.39
CA LEU A 475 4.47 -17.10 17.14
C LEU A 475 4.64 -18.53 16.62
N ASN A 476 4.92 -19.50 17.50
CA ASN A 476 5.11 -20.91 17.12
C ASN A 476 3.81 -21.76 17.19
N GLU A 477 2.77 -21.25 17.84
CA GLU A 477 1.49 -21.91 18.09
C GLU A 477 0.38 -20.86 18.29
N ILE A 478 -0.88 -21.31 18.27
CA ILE A 478 -2.04 -20.49 18.70
C ILE A 478 -2.24 -20.74 20.21
N PRO A 479 -1.97 -19.76 21.08
CA PRO A 479 -2.05 -19.94 22.52
C PRO A 479 -3.50 -20.06 23.00
N ASN A 480 -3.70 -20.86 24.06
CA ASN A 480 -4.98 -21.00 24.74
C ASN A 480 -5.57 -19.67 25.24
N ALA A 481 -4.72 -18.65 25.45
CA ALA A 481 -5.12 -17.29 25.80
C ALA A 481 -6.07 -16.66 24.75
N ILE A 482 -5.81 -16.83 23.45
CA ILE A 482 -6.68 -16.32 22.36
C ILE A 482 -8.01 -17.08 22.35
N ILE A 483 -7.96 -18.40 22.48
CA ILE A 483 -9.12 -19.30 22.36
C ILE A 483 -10.21 -18.96 23.39
N LYS A 484 -9.82 -18.48 24.57
CA LYS A 484 -10.72 -18.06 25.65
C LYS A 484 -11.42 -16.72 25.40
N ILE A 485 -10.98 -15.93 24.41
CA ILE A 485 -11.56 -14.61 24.08
C ILE A 485 -12.79 -14.83 23.19
N ASN A 486 -13.88 -15.27 23.81
CA ASN A 486 -15.11 -15.73 23.15
C ASN A 486 -15.76 -14.72 22.18
N ASN A 487 -15.40 -13.43 22.25
CA ASN A 487 -15.97 -12.36 21.43
C ASN A 487 -15.14 -11.99 20.19
N ILE A 488 -14.01 -12.68 19.92
CA ILE A 488 -13.26 -12.46 18.67
C ILE A 488 -14.14 -12.79 17.46
N GLU A 489 -14.25 -11.82 16.56
CA GLU A 489 -14.91 -11.93 15.25
C GLU A 489 -13.89 -12.04 14.11
N GLU A 490 -12.73 -11.37 14.24
CA GLU A 490 -11.67 -11.32 13.24
C GLU A 490 -10.31 -11.62 13.89
N LEU A 491 -9.65 -12.69 13.42
CA LEU A 491 -8.35 -13.15 13.94
C LEU A 491 -7.31 -13.28 12.81
N ASN A 492 -6.29 -12.43 12.83
CA ASN A 492 -5.23 -12.44 11.82
C ASN A 492 -3.89 -12.87 12.43
N LEU A 493 -3.42 -14.04 11.99
CA LEU A 493 -2.23 -14.75 12.46
C LEU A 493 -1.25 -15.07 11.31
N GLU A 494 -1.36 -14.39 10.17
CA GLU A 494 -0.52 -14.68 8.99
C GLU A 494 0.98 -14.45 9.24
N PHE A 495 1.83 -15.03 8.40
CA PHE A 495 3.29 -14.79 8.41
C PHE A 495 3.92 -15.00 9.80
N ASN A 496 3.53 -16.09 10.45
CA ASN A 496 4.06 -16.54 11.74
C ASN A 496 4.72 -17.94 11.56
N LYS A 497 4.97 -18.67 12.65
CA LYS A 497 5.62 -19.98 12.67
C LYS A 497 4.70 -21.07 13.23
N ILE A 498 3.38 -20.85 13.19
CA ILE A 498 2.35 -21.71 13.78
C ILE A 498 2.38 -23.08 13.09
N LYS A 499 2.50 -24.15 13.87
CA LYS A 499 2.59 -25.54 13.35
C LYS A 499 1.30 -26.35 13.46
N VAL A 500 0.44 -25.99 14.41
CA VAL A 500 -0.76 -26.76 14.78
C VAL A 500 -1.90 -25.79 15.05
N ILE A 501 -3.09 -26.13 14.56
CA ILE A 501 -4.34 -25.48 14.94
C ILE A 501 -4.94 -26.30 16.09
N PRO A 502 -5.18 -25.72 17.27
CA PRO A 502 -5.72 -26.44 18.42
C PRO A 502 -7.19 -26.82 18.19
N LYS A 503 -7.60 -27.99 18.70
CA LYS A 503 -9.00 -28.48 18.60
C LYS A 503 -9.99 -27.49 19.22
N ASP A 504 -9.61 -26.86 20.31
CA ASP A 504 -10.43 -25.88 21.05
C ASP A 504 -10.73 -24.60 20.25
N ILE A 505 -10.18 -24.41 19.04
CA ILE A 505 -10.54 -23.31 18.13
C ILE A 505 -12.07 -23.17 17.95
N ILE A 506 -12.82 -24.28 18.02
CA ILE A 506 -14.29 -24.35 17.97
C ILE A 506 -15.01 -23.57 19.09
N LEU A 507 -14.30 -23.17 20.14
CA LEU A 507 -14.84 -22.31 21.21
C LEU A 507 -15.03 -20.85 20.76
N LEU A 508 -14.35 -20.40 19.69
CA LEU A 508 -14.48 -19.05 19.12
C LEU A 508 -15.79 -18.90 18.30
N LYS A 509 -16.93 -19.02 18.97
CA LYS A 509 -18.28 -19.10 18.37
C LYS A 509 -18.71 -17.86 17.57
N ASN A 510 -18.06 -16.72 17.77
CA ASN A 510 -18.35 -15.45 17.09
C ASN A 510 -17.42 -15.18 15.90
N LEU A 511 -16.47 -16.08 15.62
CA LEU A 511 -15.42 -15.91 14.61
C LEU A 511 -16.01 -15.91 13.18
N LYS A 512 -15.89 -14.77 12.49
CA LYS A 512 -16.34 -14.55 11.11
C LYS A 512 -15.19 -14.74 10.11
N PHE A 513 -13.98 -14.35 10.51
CA PHE A 513 -12.77 -14.45 9.70
C PHE A 513 -11.58 -14.91 10.55
N ILE A 514 -10.83 -15.88 10.03
CA ILE A 514 -9.50 -16.23 10.51
C ILE A 514 -8.54 -16.41 9.34
N SER A 515 -7.38 -15.75 9.40
CA SER A 515 -6.28 -16.03 8.49
C SER A 515 -5.07 -16.58 9.22
N LEU A 516 -4.57 -17.69 8.69
CA LEU A 516 -3.40 -18.44 9.11
C LEU A 516 -2.40 -18.62 7.95
N LYS A 517 -2.53 -17.82 6.89
CA LYS A 517 -1.69 -17.87 5.69
C LYS A 517 -0.20 -17.67 6.01
N SER A 518 0.69 -18.28 5.22
CA SER A 518 2.14 -18.18 5.38
C SER A 518 2.61 -18.59 6.78
N ASN A 519 2.28 -19.83 7.16
CA ASN A 519 2.65 -20.46 8.44
C ASN A 519 3.20 -21.89 8.20
N LEU A 520 3.48 -22.63 9.28
CA LEU A 520 4.07 -23.97 9.24
C LEU A 520 3.04 -25.09 9.51
N ILE A 521 1.75 -24.84 9.28
CA ILE A 521 0.67 -25.77 9.64
C ILE A 521 0.71 -26.99 8.73
N SER A 522 0.80 -28.18 9.32
CA SER A 522 0.89 -29.46 8.61
C SER A 522 -0.41 -30.26 8.57
N SER A 523 -1.40 -29.94 9.41
CA SER A 523 -2.68 -30.65 9.52
C SER A 523 -3.83 -29.75 9.98
N ILE A 524 -5.06 -30.11 9.60
CA ILE A 524 -6.30 -29.46 10.04
C ILE A 524 -7.02 -30.36 11.05
N PRO A 525 -7.50 -29.84 12.20
CA PRO A 525 -8.37 -30.57 13.12
C PRO A 525 -9.82 -30.63 12.59
N GLU A 526 -10.54 -31.72 12.86
CA GLU A 526 -11.96 -31.91 12.48
C GLU A 526 -12.84 -30.73 12.93
N GLU A 527 -12.52 -30.16 14.09
CA GLU A 527 -13.14 -29.00 14.69
C GLU A 527 -13.14 -27.74 13.81
N LEU A 528 -12.16 -27.58 12.91
CA LEU A 528 -12.09 -26.44 11.99
C LEU A 528 -13.04 -26.59 10.78
N TYR A 529 -13.40 -27.81 10.41
CA TYR A 529 -14.40 -28.05 9.35
C TYR A 529 -15.78 -27.57 9.81
N VAL A 530 -16.10 -27.71 11.10
CA VAL A 530 -17.35 -27.21 11.72
C VAL A 530 -17.42 -25.68 11.69
N LEU A 531 -16.29 -24.98 11.93
CA LEU A 531 -16.24 -23.52 11.82
C LEU A 531 -16.39 -23.03 10.39
N LYS A 532 -15.84 -23.73 9.39
CA LYS A 532 -15.86 -23.32 7.97
C LYS A 532 -17.26 -23.15 7.36
N GLU A 533 -18.32 -23.69 7.97
CA GLU A 533 -19.71 -23.41 7.57
C GLU A 533 -20.18 -21.97 7.88
N ARG A 534 -19.43 -21.24 8.73
CA ARG A 534 -19.81 -19.91 9.27
C ARG A 534 -18.67 -18.90 9.28
N THR A 535 -17.43 -19.38 9.13
CA THR A 535 -16.19 -18.60 9.24
C THR A 535 -15.40 -18.72 7.94
N VAL A 536 -14.92 -17.59 7.41
CA VAL A 536 -13.92 -17.57 6.33
C VAL A 536 -12.57 -17.96 6.92
N VAL A 537 -11.92 -19.00 6.37
CA VAL A 537 -10.69 -19.60 6.92
C VAL A 537 -9.62 -19.68 5.84
N ASN A 538 -8.70 -18.71 5.82
CA ASN A 538 -7.53 -18.72 4.93
C ASN A 538 -6.37 -19.50 5.55
N LEU A 539 -5.86 -20.49 4.80
CA LEU A 539 -4.76 -21.39 5.16
C LEU A 539 -3.66 -21.43 4.09
N PHE A 540 -3.65 -20.48 3.15
CA PHE A 540 -2.72 -20.45 2.01
C PHE A 540 -1.25 -20.48 2.45
N ASP A 541 -0.34 -20.94 1.59
CA ASP A 541 1.12 -20.95 1.88
C ASP A 541 1.47 -21.61 3.23
N ASN A 542 0.98 -22.84 3.44
CA ASN A 542 1.26 -23.65 4.63
C ASN A 542 1.77 -25.03 4.21
N LEU A 543 2.48 -25.73 5.11
CA LEU A 543 3.02 -27.07 4.84
C LEU A 543 1.95 -28.07 4.40
N ILE A 544 0.72 -27.92 4.89
CA ILE A 544 -0.45 -28.73 4.53
C ILE A 544 -0.82 -28.68 3.04
N MET A 545 -0.37 -27.67 2.29
CA MET A 545 -0.53 -27.60 0.83
C MET A 545 0.32 -28.65 0.08
N ASN A 546 1.26 -29.28 0.78
CA ASN A 546 1.98 -30.48 0.36
C ASN A 546 1.32 -31.77 0.88
N SER A 547 0.02 -31.74 1.17
CA SER A 547 -0.76 -32.89 1.64
C SER A 547 -2.10 -33.02 0.90
N PHE A 548 -2.82 -34.12 1.13
CA PHE A 548 -4.13 -34.38 0.52
C PHE A 548 -5.30 -33.64 1.21
N GLU A 549 -5.12 -33.13 2.43
CA GLU A 549 -6.21 -32.52 3.24
C GLU A 549 -6.86 -31.28 2.61
N PRO A 550 -6.14 -30.36 1.94
CA PRO A 550 -6.77 -29.23 1.23
C PRO A 550 -7.64 -29.67 0.06
N PHE A 551 -7.35 -30.82 -0.56
CA PHE A 551 -8.15 -31.37 -1.65
C PHE A 551 -9.46 -32.00 -1.14
N LYS A 552 -9.47 -32.54 0.09
CA LYS A 552 -10.73 -32.88 0.78
C LYS A 552 -11.59 -31.64 1.09
N LEU A 553 -10.97 -30.49 1.41
CA LEU A 553 -11.70 -29.23 1.60
C LEU A 553 -12.32 -28.71 0.29
N LEU A 554 -11.52 -28.63 -0.79
CA LEU A 554 -11.94 -28.20 -2.12
C LEU A 554 -13.18 -28.96 -2.61
N ARG A 555 -13.17 -30.28 -2.45
CA ARG A 555 -14.23 -31.18 -2.94
C ARG A 555 -15.59 -30.93 -2.31
N ASN A 556 -15.64 -30.42 -1.08
CA ASN A 556 -16.88 -30.25 -0.32
C ASN A 556 -17.33 -28.78 -0.20
N TYR A 557 -16.42 -27.80 -0.25
CA TYR A 557 -16.70 -26.39 0.09
C TYR A 557 -16.00 -25.38 -0.84
N SER A 558 -16.12 -25.58 -2.16
CA SER A 558 -15.44 -24.78 -3.20
C SER A 558 -15.74 -23.27 -3.18
N HIS A 559 -16.85 -22.83 -2.57
CA HIS A 559 -17.27 -21.42 -2.52
C HIS A 559 -16.58 -20.56 -1.44
N ILE A 560 -15.75 -21.14 -0.57
CA ILE A 560 -15.21 -20.48 0.65
C ILE A 560 -13.66 -20.46 0.65
N ILE A 561 -13.04 -20.91 -0.44
CA ILE A 561 -11.58 -20.91 -0.57
C ILE A 561 -11.16 -19.61 -1.27
N ASP A 562 -10.25 -18.88 -0.62
CA ASP A 562 -9.73 -17.56 -1.01
C ASP A 562 -9.21 -17.54 -2.46
N ASP A 563 -9.39 -16.41 -3.16
CA ASP A 563 -8.84 -16.15 -4.50
C ASP A 563 -7.35 -16.51 -4.59
N ASP A 564 -6.59 -16.33 -3.51
CA ASP A 564 -5.17 -16.71 -3.44
C ASP A 564 -4.90 -18.20 -3.73
N PHE A 565 -5.81 -19.12 -3.38
CA PHE A 565 -5.61 -20.54 -3.66
C PHE A 565 -5.54 -20.83 -5.17
N SER A 566 -6.33 -20.12 -5.98
CA SER A 566 -6.26 -20.24 -7.46
C SER A 566 -4.90 -19.81 -8.04
N LYS A 567 -4.13 -19.02 -7.28
CA LYS A 567 -2.83 -18.44 -7.65
C LYS A 567 -1.64 -19.36 -7.30
N LEU A 568 -1.90 -20.58 -6.83
CA LEU A 568 -0.88 -21.50 -6.33
C LEU A 568 -0.02 -22.09 -7.46
N LYS A 569 1.27 -21.74 -7.46
CA LYS A 569 2.22 -22.04 -8.56
C LYS A 569 3.00 -23.36 -8.44
N SER A 570 3.05 -24.00 -7.27
CA SER A 570 3.82 -25.24 -7.08
C SER A 570 3.17 -26.17 -6.06
N ILE A 571 2.99 -27.44 -6.43
CA ILE A 571 2.46 -28.53 -5.58
C ILE A 571 3.52 -29.61 -5.43
N LYS A 572 3.75 -30.09 -4.18
CA LYS A 572 4.74 -31.13 -3.88
C LYS A 572 4.16 -32.24 -3.01
N LEU A 573 3.37 -33.11 -3.64
CA LEU A 573 2.74 -34.30 -3.02
C LEU A 573 3.68 -35.52 -3.11
N LYS A 574 4.90 -35.35 -2.59
CA LYS A 574 5.96 -36.38 -2.57
C LYS A 574 5.82 -37.31 -1.34
N ASP A 575 6.22 -38.58 -1.50
CA ASP A 575 6.26 -39.61 -0.43
C ASP A 575 4.88 -39.88 0.22
N MET A 576 3.79 -39.67 -0.53
CA MET A 576 2.42 -39.61 0.00
C MET A 576 1.61 -40.92 -0.15
N ASN A 577 2.20 -41.98 -0.69
CA ASN A 577 1.53 -43.26 -1.02
C ASN A 577 0.32 -43.15 -1.98
N LEU A 578 0.13 -42.03 -2.68
CA LEU A 578 -1.03 -41.77 -3.54
C LEU A 578 -1.17 -42.83 -4.64
N THR A 579 -2.37 -43.36 -4.84
CA THR A 579 -2.69 -44.31 -5.92
C THR A 579 -3.21 -43.61 -7.20
N SER A 580 -3.68 -42.37 -7.07
CA SER A 580 -4.17 -41.53 -8.15
C SER A 580 -3.93 -40.05 -7.85
N ILE A 581 -3.95 -39.20 -8.89
CA ILE A 581 -3.84 -37.75 -8.76
C ILE A 581 -5.23 -37.17 -8.49
N PRO A 582 -5.45 -36.33 -7.45
CA PRO A 582 -6.74 -35.70 -7.20
C PRO A 582 -7.16 -34.77 -8.34
N THR A 583 -8.39 -34.94 -8.83
CA THR A 583 -8.94 -34.18 -9.96
C THR A 583 -9.13 -32.70 -9.63
N GLU A 584 -9.24 -32.35 -8.35
CA GLU A 584 -9.40 -30.99 -7.84
C GLU A 584 -8.20 -30.09 -8.19
N ILE A 585 -7.02 -30.66 -8.46
CA ILE A 585 -5.83 -29.91 -8.97
C ILE A 585 -6.13 -29.21 -10.30
N SER A 586 -7.08 -29.70 -11.12
CA SER A 586 -7.50 -29.06 -12.38
C SER A 586 -8.04 -27.62 -12.21
N THR A 587 -8.45 -27.24 -10.99
CA THR A 587 -8.90 -25.87 -10.68
C THR A 587 -7.78 -24.83 -10.65
N LEU A 588 -6.51 -25.26 -10.54
CA LEU A 588 -5.35 -24.41 -10.27
C LEU A 588 -4.71 -23.85 -11.54
N GLN A 589 -5.39 -22.91 -12.18
CA GLN A 589 -4.99 -22.37 -13.48
C GLN A 589 -3.61 -21.66 -13.48
N GLU A 590 -3.09 -21.22 -12.33
CA GLU A 590 -1.73 -20.65 -12.18
C GLU A 590 -0.62 -21.69 -11.91
N LEU A 591 -0.91 -22.99 -11.89
CA LEU A 591 0.05 -24.03 -11.48
C LEU A 591 1.20 -24.21 -12.50
N GLU A 592 2.44 -24.04 -12.04
CA GLU A 592 3.68 -24.13 -12.85
C GLU A 592 4.53 -25.37 -12.53
N GLU A 593 4.49 -25.91 -11.30
CA GLU A 593 5.21 -27.12 -10.88
C GLU A 593 4.26 -28.13 -10.20
N LEU A 594 4.28 -29.39 -10.65
CA LEU A 594 3.61 -30.51 -10.00
C LEU A 594 4.60 -31.64 -9.73
N ASN A 595 4.87 -31.91 -8.45
CA ASN A 595 5.76 -32.97 -8.00
C ASN A 595 4.98 -34.05 -7.22
N LEU A 596 5.04 -35.28 -7.74
CA LEU A 596 4.38 -36.49 -7.27
C LEU A 596 5.39 -37.63 -7.06
N TYR A 597 6.67 -37.28 -6.80
CA TYR A 597 7.77 -38.23 -6.58
C TYR A 597 7.46 -39.27 -5.50
N ASN A 598 7.82 -40.54 -5.74
CA ASN A 598 7.68 -41.66 -4.79
C ASN A 598 6.24 -41.82 -4.27
N ASN A 599 5.36 -42.26 -5.17
CA ASN A 599 3.97 -42.59 -4.90
C ASN A 599 3.61 -43.92 -5.60
N ASN A 600 2.33 -44.33 -5.51
CA ASN A 600 1.82 -45.57 -6.07
C ASN A 600 1.04 -45.38 -7.39
N ILE A 601 1.18 -44.22 -8.04
CA ILE A 601 0.33 -43.77 -9.16
C ILE A 601 0.61 -44.61 -10.41
N GLN A 602 -0.44 -45.03 -11.12
CA GLN A 602 -0.34 -45.83 -12.35
C GLN A 602 -0.72 -45.05 -13.62
N GLU A 603 -1.51 -43.99 -13.50
CA GLU A 603 -2.13 -43.24 -14.62
C GLU A 603 -2.15 -41.73 -14.33
N PHE A 604 -2.14 -40.90 -15.38
CA PHE A 604 -2.14 -39.43 -15.28
C PHE A 604 -3.48 -38.86 -15.74
N SER A 605 -4.21 -38.20 -14.83
CA SER A 605 -5.61 -37.82 -15.05
C SER A 605 -5.82 -36.83 -16.21
N ASP A 606 -6.74 -37.17 -17.12
CA ASP A 606 -7.22 -36.32 -18.22
C ASP A 606 -7.65 -34.92 -17.76
N SER A 607 -8.22 -34.81 -16.55
CA SER A 607 -8.71 -33.54 -16.00
C SER A 607 -7.61 -32.47 -15.85
N LEU A 608 -6.34 -32.88 -15.81
CA LEU A 608 -5.19 -32.00 -15.61
C LEU A 608 -4.73 -31.31 -16.91
N ILE A 609 -5.18 -31.77 -18.09
CA ILE A 609 -4.70 -31.29 -19.40
C ILE A 609 -4.88 -29.77 -19.58
N ASN A 610 -5.89 -29.17 -18.93
CA ASN A 610 -6.19 -27.74 -19.02
C ASN A 610 -5.21 -26.81 -18.27
N LEU A 611 -4.22 -27.35 -17.53
CA LEU A 611 -3.28 -26.57 -16.71
C LEU A 611 -2.19 -25.90 -17.59
N SER A 612 -2.61 -24.89 -18.35
CA SER A 612 -1.82 -24.24 -19.41
C SER A 612 -0.48 -23.62 -18.97
N LYS A 613 -0.31 -23.29 -17.69
CA LYS A 613 0.90 -22.67 -17.13
C LYS A 613 1.96 -23.66 -16.64
N MET A 614 1.71 -24.97 -16.77
CA MET A 614 2.61 -26.03 -16.31
C MET A 614 4.00 -25.98 -16.99
N LYS A 615 5.05 -25.91 -16.17
CA LYS A 615 6.48 -25.85 -16.58
C LYS A 615 7.30 -27.03 -16.08
N LYS A 616 6.90 -27.69 -14.99
CA LYS A 616 7.64 -28.85 -14.46
C LYS A 616 6.71 -29.92 -13.90
N ILE A 617 6.94 -31.16 -14.33
CA ILE A 617 6.26 -32.35 -13.81
C ILE A 617 7.32 -33.37 -13.34
N THR A 618 7.22 -33.78 -12.07
CA THR A 618 8.02 -34.87 -11.49
C THR A 618 7.09 -36.02 -11.11
N LEU A 619 7.19 -37.13 -11.84
CA LEU A 619 6.45 -38.39 -11.68
C LEU A 619 7.39 -39.58 -11.38
N SER A 620 8.68 -39.33 -11.14
CA SER A 620 9.67 -40.36 -10.84
C SER A 620 9.31 -41.19 -9.59
N TYR A 621 9.67 -42.48 -9.59
CA TYR A 621 9.32 -43.48 -8.57
C TYR A 621 7.80 -43.60 -8.40
N ASN A 622 7.15 -44.16 -9.41
CA ASN A 622 5.73 -44.48 -9.44
C ASN A 622 5.51 -45.83 -10.16
N ASN A 623 4.26 -46.19 -10.40
CA ASN A 623 3.86 -47.45 -11.03
C ASN A 623 3.45 -47.28 -12.51
N PHE A 624 3.89 -46.23 -13.21
CA PHE A 624 3.56 -46.02 -14.63
C PHE A 624 4.16 -47.13 -15.49
N LYS A 625 3.30 -47.87 -16.19
CA LYS A 625 3.70 -48.93 -17.16
C LYS A 625 3.80 -48.40 -18.59
N ILE A 626 3.00 -47.39 -18.90
CA ILE A 626 2.94 -46.72 -20.20
C ILE A 626 3.30 -45.26 -19.96
N PHE A 627 4.00 -44.62 -20.90
CA PHE A 627 4.28 -43.19 -20.81
C PHE A 627 2.97 -42.39 -20.71
N PRO A 628 2.83 -41.43 -19.77
CA PRO A 628 1.61 -40.63 -19.62
C PRO A 628 1.48 -39.60 -20.75
N VAL A 629 0.99 -40.02 -21.92
CA VAL A 629 0.91 -39.20 -23.15
C VAL A 629 0.14 -37.88 -22.95
N ASN A 630 -0.77 -37.82 -21.99
CA ASN A 630 -1.48 -36.60 -21.58
C ASN A 630 -0.51 -35.45 -21.22
N VAL A 631 0.65 -35.76 -20.65
CA VAL A 631 1.69 -34.78 -20.29
C VAL A 631 2.24 -34.03 -21.52
N CYS A 632 2.17 -34.62 -22.71
CA CYS A 632 2.60 -33.99 -23.96
C CYS A 632 1.70 -32.79 -24.38
N HIS A 633 0.55 -32.55 -23.74
CA HIS A 633 -0.26 -31.37 -24.01
C HIS A 633 0.29 -30.09 -23.36
N PHE A 634 1.19 -30.21 -22.36
CA PHE A 634 1.77 -29.06 -21.67
C PHE A 634 2.88 -28.41 -22.50
N ASN A 635 2.52 -27.67 -23.56
CA ASN A 635 3.48 -27.03 -24.48
C ASN A 635 4.48 -26.06 -23.78
N ASN A 636 4.20 -25.63 -22.56
CA ASN A 636 5.08 -24.80 -21.72
C ASN A 636 6.03 -25.62 -20.81
N LEU A 637 6.04 -26.95 -20.90
CA LEU A 637 6.83 -27.83 -20.03
C LEU A 637 8.33 -27.72 -20.34
N ILE A 638 9.10 -27.36 -19.32
CA ILE A 638 10.55 -27.15 -19.33
C ILE A 638 11.28 -28.38 -18.75
N SER A 639 10.65 -29.11 -17.81
CA SER A 639 11.24 -30.29 -17.18
C SER A 639 10.23 -31.40 -16.97
N LEU A 640 10.57 -32.61 -17.42
CA LEU A 640 9.81 -33.84 -17.20
C LEU A 640 10.69 -34.93 -16.61
N GLU A 641 10.30 -35.43 -15.44
CA GLU A 641 11.03 -36.45 -14.69
C GLU A 641 10.10 -37.66 -14.45
N LEU A 642 10.50 -38.83 -14.94
CA LEU A 642 9.73 -40.08 -15.01
C LEU A 642 10.59 -41.31 -14.61
N ASP A 643 11.71 -41.08 -13.93
CA ASP A 643 12.68 -42.10 -13.54
C ASP A 643 12.08 -43.16 -12.61
N GLY A 644 12.58 -44.39 -12.59
CA GLY A 644 12.13 -45.42 -11.63
C GLY A 644 10.66 -45.81 -11.81
N ASN A 645 10.22 -45.92 -13.07
CA ASN A 645 8.90 -46.42 -13.46
C ASN A 645 9.08 -47.70 -14.30
N PHE A 646 8.03 -48.17 -14.98
CA PHE A 646 8.05 -49.39 -15.79
C PHE A 646 7.85 -49.14 -17.30
N ILE A 647 8.08 -47.91 -17.77
CA ILE A 647 7.80 -47.43 -19.13
C ILE A 647 8.73 -48.09 -20.15
N ASP A 648 8.19 -48.62 -21.24
CA ASP A 648 8.90 -49.35 -22.31
C ASP A 648 9.02 -48.58 -23.64
N GLU A 649 8.10 -47.66 -23.94
CA GLU A 649 8.13 -46.79 -25.12
C GLU A 649 8.04 -45.29 -24.76
N ILE A 650 8.81 -44.44 -25.45
CA ILE A 650 8.60 -42.99 -25.46
C ILE A 650 7.73 -42.64 -26.68
N PRO A 651 6.53 -42.06 -26.50
CA PRO A 651 5.58 -41.86 -27.59
C PRO A 651 6.05 -40.74 -28.53
N LYS A 652 5.72 -40.85 -29.82
CA LYS A 652 6.01 -39.84 -30.85
C LYS A 652 5.50 -38.43 -30.46
N GLU A 653 4.43 -38.37 -29.68
CA GLU A 653 3.82 -37.15 -29.12
C GLU A 653 4.80 -36.32 -28.27
N ILE A 654 5.90 -36.89 -27.74
CA ILE A 654 6.91 -36.16 -26.95
C ILE A 654 7.40 -34.89 -27.68
N GLY A 655 7.53 -34.94 -29.01
CA GLY A 655 7.97 -33.84 -29.85
C GLY A 655 6.98 -32.67 -30.01
N SER A 656 5.95 -32.60 -29.17
CA SER A 656 5.12 -31.40 -28.94
C SER A 656 5.76 -30.44 -27.92
N LEU A 657 6.55 -30.98 -26.99
CA LEU A 657 7.14 -30.27 -25.85
C LEU A 657 8.38 -29.44 -26.26
N THR A 658 8.23 -28.55 -27.25
CA THR A 658 9.36 -27.85 -27.90
C THR A 658 10.23 -27.00 -26.95
N LEU A 659 9.69 -26.62 -25.79
CA LEU A 659 10.37 -25.85 -24.74
C LEU A 659 11.05 -26.73 -23.66
N LEU A 660 11.02 -28.05 -23.80
CA LEU A 660 11.55 -29.00 -22.81
C LEU A 660 13.07 -28.96 -22.79
N LYS A 661 13.63 -28.58 -21.64
CA LYS A 661 15.07 -28.50 -21.37
C LYS A 661 15.63 -29.75 -20.69
N LYS A 662 14.80 -30.44 -19.90
CA LYS A 662 15.17 -31.70 -19.22
C LYS A 662 14.13 -32.79 -19.46
N LEU A 663 14.59 -33.95 -19.93
CA LEU A 663 13.82 -35.19 -20.02
C LEU A 663 14.56 -36.31 -19.29
N SER A 664 13.92 -36.92 -18.30
CA SER A 664 14.52 -37.94 -17.41
C SER A 664 13.64 -39.18 -17.35
N LEU A 665 14.12 -40.32 -17.85
CA LEU A 665 13.48 -41.64 -17.76
C LEU A 665 14.47 -42.71 -17.26
N SER A 666 15.38 -42.35 -16.35
CA SER A 666 16.35 -43.30 -15.79
C SER A 666 15.66 -44.49 -15.12
N HIS A 667 16.23 -45.69 -15.11
CA HIS A 667 15.62 -46.87 -14.46
C HIS A 667 14.19 -47.15 -14.96
N ASN A 668 14.03 -47.34 -16.27
CA ASN A 668 12.79 -47.76 -16.93
C ASN A 668 13.09 -48.98 -17.83
N LYS A 669 12.26 -49.24 -18.84
CA LYS A 669 12.41 -50.32 -19.83
C LYS A 669 12.49 -49.79 -21.26
N VAL A 670 12.83 -48.51 -21.44
CA VAL A 670 12.79 -47.84 -22.74
C VAL A 670 13.71 -48.57 -23.72
N GLN A 671 13.17 -48.96 -24.88
CA GLN A 671 13.93 -49.66 -25.94
C GLN A 671 14.31 -48.73 -27.10
N ILE A 672 13.47 -47.74 -27.42
CA ILE A 672 13.59 -46.89 -28.61
C ILE A 672 13.34 -45.43 -28.22
N ILE A 673 14.18 -44.53 -28.76
CA ILE A 673 13.95 -43.08 -28.74
C ILE A 673 13.28 -42.70 -30.08
N PRO A 674 12.10 -42.06 -30.11
CA PRO A 674 11.40 -41.76 -31.36
C PRO A 674 12.08 -40.63 -32.13
N ASN A 675 12.08 -40.71 -33.48
CA ASN A 675 12.65 -39.67 -34.35
C ASN A 675 11.99 -38.28 -34.18
N THR A 676 10.85 -38.16 -33.48
CA THR A 676 10.27 -36.86 -33.11
C THR A 676 11.01 -36.14 -32.01
N ILE A 677 11.98 -36.78 -31.33
CA ILE A 677 12.87 -36.16 -30.33
C ILE A 677 13.55 -34.89 -30.86
N LYS A 678 13.85 -34.85 -32.17
CA LYS A 678 14.47 -33.71 -32.87
C LYS A 678 13.70 -32.39 -32.80
N LYS A 679 12.43 -32.41 -32.39
CA LYS A 679 11.60 -31.21 -32.17
C LYS A 679 11.84 -30.54 -30.82
N LEU A 680 12.58 -31.18 -29.92
CA LEU A 680 12.90 -30.65 -28.59
C LEU A 680 14.10 -29.70 -28.68
N PHE A 681 13.97 -28.62 -29.44
CA PHE A 681 15.08 -27.71 -29.76
C PHE A 681 15.73 -27.05 -28.53
N GLU A 682 15.01 -26.95 -27.41
CA GLU A 682 15.54 -26.47 -26.13
C GLU A 682 16.20 -27.54 -25.25
N LEU A 683 16.27 -28.82 -25.67
CA LEU A 683 16.69 -29.92 -24.80
C LEU A 683 18.19 -29.85 -24.45
N GLN A 684 18.47 -29.58 -23.18
CA GLN A 684 19.81 -29.52 -22.60
C GLN A 684 20.21 -30.84 -21.92
N GLN A 685 19.26 -31.57 -21.33
CA GLN A 685 19.54 -32.78 -20.55
C GLN A 685 18.61 -33.93 -20.95
N LEU A 686 19.20 -35.00 -21.48
CA LEU A 686 18.52 -36.26 -21.81
C LEU A 686 19.08 -37.40 -20.95
N ILE A 687 18.31 -37.86 -19.97
CA ILE A 687 18.77 -38.81 -18.95
C ILE A 687 18.00 -40.13 -19.11
N LEU A 688 18.69 -41.17 -19.59
CA LEU A 688 18.14 -42.46 -20.03
C LEU A 688 18.94 -43.66 -19.49
N ASN A 689 19.76 -43.49 -18.46
CA ASN A 689 20.56 -44.58 -17.89
C ASN A 689 19.70 -45.66 -17.21
N ASN A 690 20.18 -46.91 -17.19
CA ASN A 690 19.42 -48.07 -16.73
C ASN A 690 18.12 -48.26 -17.53
N ASN A 691 18.25 -48.53 -18.84
CA ASN A 691 17.16 -48.81 -19.77
C ASN A 691 17.56 -49.97 -20.72
N LEU A 692 16.78 -50.21 -21.78
CA LEU A 692 16.96 -51.30 -22.74
C LEU A 692 17.31 -50.78 -24.15
N ILE A 693 17.88 -49.58 -24.26
CA ILE A 693 18.15 -48.90 -25.53
C ILE A 693 19.37 -49.54 -26.21
N SER A 694 19.25 -49.92 -27.48
CA SER A 694 20.33 -50.55 -28.26
C SER A 694 20.89 -49.69 -29.39
N SER A 695 20.19 -48.63 -29.79
CA SER A 695 20.61 -47.68 -30.83
C SER A 695 20.06 -46.26 -30.55
N LEU A 696 20.65 -45.25 -31.20
CA LEU A 696 20.11 -43.90 -31.25
C LEU A 696 19.48 -43.64 -32.63
N PRO A 697 18.47 -42.77 -32.74
CA PRO A 697 17.96 -42.33 -34.03
C PRO A 697 18.88 -41.24 -34.62
N ASP A 698 19.21 -41.33 -35.90
CA ASP A 698 20.08 -40.38 -36.65
C ASP A 698 19.72 -38.91 -36.34
N THR A 699 18.43 -38.65 -36.20
CA THR A 699 17.83 -37.34 -35.91
C THR A 699 18.22 -36.72 -34.56
N ILE A 700 18.90 -37.45 -33.67
CA ILE A 700 19.35 -36.93 -32.37
C ILE A 700 20.42 -35.84 -32.52
N ILE A 701 21.14 -35.84 -33.65
CA ILE A 701 22.17 -34.82 -33.98
C ILE A 701 21.59 -33.41 -34.17
N GLU A 702 20.27 -33.29 -34.38
CA GLU A 702 19.57 -32.00 -34.51
C GLU A 702 19.36 -31.28 -33.17
N LEU A 703 19.76 -31.89 -32.04
CA LEU A 703 19.65 -31.31 -30.69
C LEU A 703 20.84 -30.38 -30.39
N GLU A 704 20.92 -29.25 -31.09
CA GLU A 704 22.03 -28.28 -31.01
C GLU A 704 22.35 -27.76 -29.59
N LYS A 705 21.37 -27.78 -28.69
CA LYS A 705 21.47 -27.30 -27.29
C LYS A 705 21.76 -28.39 -26.26
N LEU A 706 22.01 -29.64 -26.68
CA LEU A 706 22.24 -30.75 -25.76
C LEU A 706 23.56 -30.56 -24.99
N GLU A 707 23.48 -30.45 -23.67
CA GLU A 707 24.61 -30.27 -22.75
C GLU A 707 24.99 -31.58 -22.05
N LEU A 708 24.03 -32.48 -21.86
CA LEU A 708 24.20 -33.76 -21.19
C LEU A 708 23.31 -34.83 -21.84
N ILE A 709 23.93 -35.95 -22.22
CA ILE A 709 23.24 -37.19 -22.55
C ILE A 709 23.78 -38.33 -21.67
N ASN A 710 22.88 -39.01 -20.96
CA ASN A 710 23.24 -40.13 -20.09
C ASN A 710 22.57 -41.42 -20.53
N LEU A 711 23.41 -42.35 -20.99
CA LEU A 711 23.05 -43.66 -21.55
C LEU A 711 23.76 -44.80 -20.79
N ASN A 712 24.34 -44.54 -19.61
CA ASN A 712 25.00 -45.56 -18.78
C ASN A 712 24.07 -46.77 -18.55
N ASN A 713 24.61 -47.99 -18.64
CA ASN A 713 23.86 -49.25 -18.48
C ASN A 713 22.61 -49.33 -19.37
N ASN A 714 22.84 -49.52 -20.67
CA ASN A 714 21.85 -49.81 -21.71
C ASN A 714 22.31 -51.04 -22.51
N LEU A 715 21.81 -51.26 -23.73
CA LEU A 715 22.09 -52.44 -24.56
C LEU A 715 22.92 -52.14 -25.82
N PHE A 716 23.74 -51.08 -25.80
CA PHE A 716 24.60 -50.72 -26.94
C PHE A 716 25.77 -51.70 -27.13
N ASN A 717 25.88 -52.27 -28.33
CA ASN A 717 26.95 -53.19 -28.72
C ASN A 717 28.10 -52.50 -29.48
N GLU A 718 27.91 -51.25 -29.93
CA GLU A 718 28.88 -50.41 -30.62
C GLU A 718 28.73 -48.94 -30.19
N VAL A 719 29.69 -48.09 -30.54
CA VAL A 719 29.61 -46.64 -30.25
C VAL A 719 28.72 -46.00 -31.32
N PRO A 720 27.61 -45.31 -30.95
CA PRO A 720 26.73 -44.66 -31.91
C PRO A 720 27.47 -43.66 -32.79
N SER A 721 27.23 -43.69 -34.11
CA SER A 721 27.81 -42.74 -35.08
C SER A 721 27.44 -41.29 -34.78
N GLU A 722 26.32 -41.08 -34.09
CA GLU A 722 25.72 -39.79 -33.79
C GLU A 722 26.59 -39.02 -32.77
N PHE A 723 27.38 -39.72 -31.94
CA PHE A 723 28.29 -39.11 -30.97
C PHE A 723 29.34 -38.19 -31.63
N TYR A 724 29.82 -38.53 -32.83
CA TYR A 724 30.78 -37.72 -33.59
C TYR A 724 30.14 -36.50 -34.29
N HIS A 725 28.81 -36.36 -34.18
CA HIS A 725 28.02 -35.33 -34.86
C HIS A 725 27.19 -34.48 -33.89
N LEU A 726 27.16 -34.81 -32.60
CA LEU A 726 26.58 -33.98 -31.54
C LEU A 726 27.48 -32.78 -31.21
N ASN A 727 26.87 -31.68 -30.76
CA ASN A 727 27.52 -30.40 -30.47
C ASN A 727 28.30 -30.38 -29.13
N SER A 728 29.20 -31.35 -28.95
CA SER A 728 30.02 -31.55 -27.74
C SER A 728 29.25 -31.61 -26.39
N PRO A 729 28.13 -32.35 -26.28
CA PRO A 729 27.50 -32.63 -24.98
C PRO A 729 28.45 -33.42 -24.08
N LYS A 730 28.24 -33.35 -22.76
CA LYS A 730 28.77 -34.38 -21.87
C LYS A 730 28.05 -35.69 -22.15
N ILE A 731 28.78 -36.68 -22.66
CA ILE A 731 28.28 -38.04 -22.89
C ILE A 731 28.67 -38.93 -21.71
N LEU A 732 27.68 -39.54 -21.06
CA LEU A 732 27.86 -40.65 -20.13
C LEU A 732 27.35 -41.93 -20.83
N PHE A 733 28.25 -42.90 -21.06
CA PHE A 733 27.97 -44.10 -21.87
C PHE A 733 28.50 -45.42 -21.27
N GLU A 734 28.98 -45.41 -20.03
CA GLU A 734 29.59 -46.56 -19.35
C GLU A 734 28.64 -47.79 -19.25
N HIS A 735 29.19 -48.93 -18.84
CA HIS A 735 28.41 -50.12 -18.46
C HIS A 735 27.52 -50.72 -19.57
N ASN A 736 27.76 -50.35 -20.84
CA ASN A 736 27.11 -50.93 -22.01
C ASN A 736 27.80 -52.22 -22.51
N PRO A 737 27.09 -53.17 -23.16
CA PRO A 737 27.64 -54.44 -23.67
C PRO A 737 28.93 -54.32 -24.48
N ILE A 738 29.10 -53.24 -25.25
CA ILE A 738 30.33 -52.93 -26.00
C ILE A 738 31.62 -53.10 -25.15
N PHE A 739 31.61 -52.63 -23.90
CA PHE A 739 32.77 -52.66 -22.99
C PHE A 739 33.11 -54.06 -22.48
N SER A 740 32.24 -55.06 -22.68
CA SER A 740 32.55 -56.46 -22.39
C SER A 740 33.50 -57.10 -23.42
N THR A 741 33.67 -56.48 -24.59
CA THR A 741 34.53 -57.00 -25.66
C THR A 741 35.95 -56.44 -25.58
N LYS A 742 36.93 -57.34 -25.47
CA LYS A 742 38.32 -57.01 -25.13
C LYS A 742 39.05 -56.10 -26.14
N ASN A 743 38.50 -55.93 -27.35
CA ASN A 743 39.10 -55.15 -28.44
C ASN A 743 38.64 -53.68 -28.49
N VAL A 744 37.66 -53.25 -27.69
CA VAL A 744 37.18 -51.86 -27.73
C VAL A 744 37.95 -50.95 -26.78
N LEU A 745 38.47 -51.49 -25.67
CA LEU A 745 39.19 -50.71 -24.64
C LEU A 745 40.40 -49.93 -25.20
N GLU A 746 41.21 -50.53 -26.08
CA GLU A 746 42.35 -49.84 -26.71
C GLU A 746 41.92 -48.79 -27.75
N LYS A 747 40.69 -48.86 -28.27
CA LYS A 747 40.19 -47.93 -29.30
C LYS A 747 39.44 -46.75 -28.70
N ALA A 748 38.64 -46.98 -27.65
CA ALA A 748 37.89 -45.93 -26.97
C ALA A 748 38.79 -44.91 -26.25
N GLN A 749 39.98 -45.32 -25.79
CA GLN A 749 40.91 -44.46 -25.03
C GLN A 749 41.66 -43.40 -25.84
N ASN A 750 41.54 -43.36 -27.17
CA ASN A 750 42.42 -42.53 -28.03
C ASN A 750 41.72 -41.44 -28.86
N GLU A 751 40.38 -41.42 -28.98
CA GLU A 751 39.67 -40.53 -29.93
C GLU A 751 38.50 -39.72 -29.33
N LEU A 752 38.15 -39.89 -28.05
CA LEU A 752 36.98 -39.25 -27.42
C LEU A 752 37.25 -38.82 -25.98
N ASP A 753 36.87 -37.57 -25.63
CA ASP A 753 36.79 -37.05 -24.25
C ASP A 753 35.54 -37.59 -23.50
N ILE A 754 35.25 -38.89 -23.68
CA ILE A 754 34.27 -39.61 -22.85
C ILE A 754 34.91 -39.84 -21.48
N THR A 755 34.23 -39.39 -20.43
CA THR A 755 34.64 -39.75 -19.06
C THR A 755 34.30 -41.23 -18.82
N LEU A 756 35.35 -42.04 -18.64
CA LEU A 756 35.30 -43.43 -18.15
C LEU A 756 35.24 -43.49 -16.62
#